data_AF-A0A8H6VGH8-F1
#
_entry.id   AF-A0A8H6VGH8-F1
#
_cell.length_a   1.000
_cell.length_b   1.000
_cell.length_c   1.000
_cell.angle_alpha   90.00
_cell.angle_beta   90.00
_cell.angle_gamma   90.00
#
_symmetry.space_group_name_H-M   'P 1'
#
loop_
_entity.id
_entity.type
_entity.pdbx_description
1 polymer ?
#
loop_
_entity_poly.entity_id
_entity_poly.type
_entity_poly.pdbx_seq_one_letter_code
_entity_poly.pdbx_strand_id
1 'polypeptide(L)'
;MASLYEGAPYKAQDTHEVAEMLRGLEANKGRGKGKGGFSCKKSTFAVDGTDITVDSWKMQDWDYKKPNLPTYARGLFTTTTRKGKPEIAVRGYDKFFNHGETRETEWPNVEANTRGPYELSVKENGCIIFLAGLEDGTLIVCSKHSTGARADVETSHAAAGERWVERHLARVGKTKQDLAMRLREMNATAVAELCDDEFEEHVLEYTPEAAGLYLHGVNLNLPEFATYPHHLVDRFADEWGFKKTTYLIKDDINEVHQFLEQVAETGNFEGRDTEGFVIRCQSKAYTNTWHDWFFKYKFEEPYLMYRQWRECTKAVIAGRPPKYKKHKKITEDYLLFARRQLHANKKLAKAYNNNHGIIKMREDFLKSRGVTGADIIRAEAAEGEVSSDEVTKDVVLVPVATIGCGKTTVALGLVKLFGWGHIQNDNITVKRGKPQAFATACCNALAEENAMIADRNNHQRRERQQLIDDVSKVVPNARFVALHFVHDRSNYDQIRTALRDRVLSRGDNHQTIHTSKGPEEIIGIMEGFLHRFEPVNHEAPPDDGFDIVIDLDPTVSSRQNLETVITRLYTEYPKLFGGQDMPTPDDMDLAIDAALNDYHVDIKHEIKGFDKKNNKQNGNRQQTNGNQPKPKEKKVEYFAVQVPAARINAILNAMFADTSAEASRMFKQLKNIRRIQAEFHVTLIHRATAADHQDTWAHLTDLYAKASAPTEERAFPIPDPKLGACSVRLERLIWDSRCMAFIVRLQPAEGSTEQFQTTNKTAHITVGTASPDIKPKESNDMLARWLQEGSGANGINEMAVKGNVELEGTVKGILSR
;
A
#
# COMPACT_ATOMS: atom_id res chain seq x y z
N MET A 1 19.91 -18.85 -42.09
CA MET A 1 19.44 -18.84 -40.69
C MET A 1 19.93 -17.60 -39.91
N ALA A 2 21.14 -17.08 -40.17
CA ALA A 2 21.66 -15.88 -39.49
C ALA A 2 21.00 -14.52 -39.88
N SER A 3 20.19 -14.43 -40.94
CA SER A 3 19.71 -13.12 -41.44
C SER A 3 18.39 -12.60 -40.85
N LEU A 4 17.53 -13.44 -40.26
CA LEU A 4 16.18 -12.99 -39.89
C LEU A 4 16.15 -12.10 -38.64
N TYR A 5 17.07 -12.37 -37.70
CA TYR A 5 17.21 -11.69 -36.40
C TYR A 5 18.59 -11.02 -36.26
N GLU A 6 19.19 -10.61 -37.37
CA GLU A 6 20.45 -9.87 -37.33
C GLU A 6 20.29 -8.60 -36.46
N GLY A 7 21.23 -8.40 -35.52
CA GLY A 7 21.17 -7.32 -34.53
C GLY A 7 20.36 -7.61 -33.27
N ALA A 8 19.74 -8.78 -33.13
CA ALA A 8 19.04 -9.17 -31.90
C ALA A 8 20.00 -9.29 -30.70
N PRO A 9 19.67 -8.72 -29.53
CA PRO A 9 20.48 -8.91 -28.34
C PRO A 9 20.42 -10.37 -27.89
N TYR A 10 21.56 -10.90 -27.47
CA TYR A 10 21.68 -12.24 -26.87
C TYR A 10 22.76 -12.25 -25.80
N LYS A 11 22.41 -12.80 -24.63
CA LYS A 11 23.35 -13.15 -23.57
C LYS A 11 22.80 -14.41 -22.90
N ALA A 12 23.66 -15.43 -22.75
CA ALA A 12 23.31 -16.63 -22.01
C ALA A 12 23.22 -16.32 -20.50
N GLN A 13 22.38 -17.05 -19.77
CA GLN A 13 22.28 -16.86 -18.32
C GLN A 13 23.57 -17.29 -17.64
N ASP A 14 24.10 -16.43 -16.76
CA ASP A 14 25.11 -16.83 -15.79
C ASP A 14 24.41 -17.37 -14.53
N THR A 15 24.62 -18.66 -14.25
CA THR A 15 24.05 -19.33 -13.08
C THR A 15 24.46 -18.69 -11.75
N HIS A 16 25.62 -18.03 -11.69
CA HIS A 16 26.07 -17.31 -10.49
C HIS A 16 25.26 -16.03 -10.29
N GLU A 17 25.09 -15.22 -11.33
CA GLU A 17 24.29 -13.97 -11.29
C GLU A 17 22.83 -14.28 -10.93
N VAL A 18 22.24 -15.32 -11.53
CA VAL A 18 20.88 -15.78 -11.23
C VAL A 18 20.77 -16.26 -9.77
N ALA A 19 21.74 -17.03 -9.29
CA ALA A 19 21.77 -17.47 -7.90
C ALA A 19 21.89 -16.30 -6.91
N GLU A 20 22.66 -15.26 -7.25
CA GLU A 20 22.81 -14.06 -6.42
C GLU A 20 21.51 -13.25 -6.35
N MET A 21 20.87 -13.00 -7.49
CA MET A 21 19.54 -12.38 -7.56
C MET A 21 18.54 -13.15 -6.68
N LEU A 22 18.51 -14.48 -6.81
CA LEU A 22 17.63 -15.34 -6.01
C LEU A 22 17.93 -15.29 -4.51
N ARG A 23 19.20 -15.26 -4.10
CA ARG A 23 19.57 -15.05 -2.68
C ARG A 23 19.03 -13.71 -2.17
N GLY A 24 19.11 -12.65 -2.97
CA GLY A 24 18.55 -11.34 -2.64
C GLY A 24 17.04 -11.37 -2.46
N LEU A 25 16.32 -12.07 -3.34
CA LEU A 25 14.87 -12.23 -3.24
C LEU A 25 14.46 -13.12 -2.05
N GLU A 26 15.08 -14.29 -1.88
CA GLU A 26 14.79 -15.20 -0.75
C GLU A 26 15.05 -14.53 0.61
N ALA A 27 16.12 -13.73 0.74
CA ALA A 27 16.42 -12.98 1.96
C ALA A 27 15.36 -11.92 2.33
N ASN A 28 14.51 -11.54 1.37
CA ASN A 28 13.42 -10.57 1.55
C ASN A 28 12.03 -11.21 1.32
N LYS A 29 11.92 -12.54 1.42
CA LYS A 29 10.65 -13.26 1.28
C LYS A 29 9.78 -13.11 2.55
N GLY A 30 8.52 -12.68 2.37
CA GLY A 30 7.52 -12.65 3.45
C GLY A 30 7.03 -11.25 3.83
N ARG A 31 6.34 -11.14 4.99
CA ARG A 31 5.68 -9.89 5.44
C ARG A 31 6.57 -8.94 6.27
N GLY A 32 7.83 -9.30 6.51
CA GLY A 32 8.81 -8.42 7.15
C GLY A 32 9.72 -7.75 6.12
N LYS A 33 10.12 -6.50 6.36
CA LYS A 33 11.22 -5.89 5.59
C LYS A 33 12.48 -6.69 5.92
N GLY A 34 13.05 -7.41 4.96
CA GLY A 34 14.34 -8.05 5.14
C GLY A 34 15.45 -7.00 5.28
N LYS A 35 16.71 -7.46 5.40
CA LYS A 35 17.87 -6.54 5.51
C LYS A 35 17.96 -5.54 4.34
N GLY A 36 17.35 -5.85 3.18
CA GLY A 36 17.33 -5.00 1.99
C GLY A 36 16.22 -3.94 1.95
N GLY A 37 15.37 -3.85 2.98
CA GLY A 37 14.37 -2.78 3.08
C GLY A 37 13.15 -2.90 2.15
N PHE A 38 13.03 -3.98 1.37
CA PHE A 38 11.85 -4.32 0.55
C PHE A 38 11.26 -5.68 0.96
N SER A 39 10.11 -6.04 0.39
CA SER A 39 9.48 -7.35 0.61
C SER A 39 9.03 -7.98 -0.70
N CYS A 40 9.23 -9.29 -0.84
CA CYS A 40 8.72 -10.05 -1.97
C CYS A 40 7.89 -11.26 -1.51
N LYS A 41 6.93 -11.64 -2.35
CA LYS A 41 6.14 -12.86 -2.22
C LYS A 41 6.60 -13.86 -3.27
N LYS A 42 6.91 -15.07 -2.82
CA LYS A 42 7.17 -16.24 -3.66
C LYS A 42 5.91 -17.10 -3.74
N SER A 43 5.54 -17.54 -4.93
CA SER A 43 4.46 -18.52 -5.15
C SER A 43 4.94 -19.57 -6.14
N THR A 44 4.95 -20.84 -5.73
CA THR A 44 5.41 -21.96 -6.57
C THR A 44 4.23 -22.55 -7.34
N PHE A 45 4.43 -22.85 -8.62
CA PHE A 45 3.46 -23.45 -9.52
C PHE A 45 4.07 -24.69 -10.18
N ALA A 46 3.30 -25.77 -10.25
CA ALA A 46 3.64 -26.89 -11.11
C ALA A 46 3.32 -26.51 -12.57
N VAL A 47 4.14 -26.97 -13.51
CA VAL A 47 3.88 -26.80 -14.94
C VAL A 47 3.16 -28.06 -15.44
N ASP A 48 1.92 -27.87 -15.90
CA ASP A 48 1.02 -28.96 -16.30
C ASP A 48 1.68 -29.87 -17.35
N GLY A 49 1.59 -31.18 -17.13
CA GLY A 49 2.17 -32.19 -18.04
C GLY A 49 3.67 -32.42 -17.89
N THR A 50 4.33 -31.80 -16.91
CA THR A 50 5.79 -31.93 -16.69
C THR A 50 6.14 -32.22 -15.23
N ASP A 51 7.41 -32.55 -14.98
CA ASP A 51 8.01 -32.60 -13.64
C ASP A 51 8.57 -31.24 -13.17
N ILE A 52 8.40 -30.18 -13.97
CA ILE A 52 9.00 -28.87 -13.73
C ILE A 52 8.08 -28.04 -12.82
N THR A 53 8.69 -27.33 -11.87
CA THR A 53 8.03 -26.30 -11.06
C THR A 53 8.65 -24.94 -11.29
N VAL A 54 7.84 -23.89 -11.33
CA VAL A 54 8.31 -22.50 -11.43
C VAL A 54 7.90 -21.69 -10.21
N ASP A 55 8.80 -20.80 -9.78
CA ASP A 55 8.59 -19.88 -8.68
C ASP A 55 8.31 -18.48 -9.22
N SER A 56 7.09 -17.96 -9.00
CA SER A 56 6.73 -16.58 -9.31
C SER A 56 7.11 -15.64 -8.18
N TRP A 57 7.80 -14.56 -8.53
CA TRP A 57 8.25 -13.52 -7.61
C TRP A 57 7.43 -12.24 -7.79
N LYS A 58 6.87 -11.74 -6.70
CA LYS A 58 6.07 -10.50 -6.68
C LYS A 58 6.56 -9.55 -5.59
N MET A 59 7.03 -8.37 -5.99
CA MET A 59 7.28 -7.24 -5.09
C MET A 59 6.08 -6.30 -5.03
N GLN A 60 6.05 -5.41 -4.05
CA GLN A 60 5.04 -4.34 -4.00
C GLN A 60 5.37 -3.27 -5.04
N ASP A 61 4.35 -2.68 -5.67
CA ASP A 61 4.57 -1.75 -6.79
C ASP A 61 5.40 -0.51 -6.38
N TRP A 62 5.33 -0.06 -5.11
CA TRP A 62 6.15 1.03 -4.59
C TRP A 62 7.59 0.62 -4.24
N ASP A 63 7.88 -0.67 -4.08
CA ASP A 63 9.25 -1.12 -3.77
C ASP A 63 10.17 -0.92 -4.97
N TYR A 64 9.65 -0.96 -6.20
CA TYR A 64 10.40 -0.69 -7.43
C TYR A 64 10.93 0.75 -7.55
N LYS A 65 10.47 1.69 -6.71
CA LYS A 65 11.04 3.05 -6.63
C LYS A 65 12.31 3.11 -5.78
N LYS A 66 12.75 1.99 -5.19
CA LYS A 66 13.95 1.92 -4.36
C LYS A 66 15.16 1.56 -5.20
N PRO A 67 16.34 2.14 -4.90
CA PRO A 67 17.58 1.73 -5.53
C PRO A 67 18.02 0.33 -5.08
N ASN A 68 18.93 -0.28 -5.85
CA ASN A 68 19.66 -1.50 -5.52
C ASN A 68 18.78 -2.73 -5.19
N LEU A 69 17.64 -2.88 -5.87
CA LEU A 69 16.90 -4.15 -5.85
C LEU A 69 17.70 -5.26 -6.56
N PRO A 70 17.55 -6.54 -6.16
CA PRO A 70 18.19 -7.65 -6.87
C PRO A 70 17.82 -7.72 -8.35
N THR A 71 16.63 -7.24 -8.70
CA THR A 71 16.13 -7.04 -10.07
C THR A 71 14.92 -6.11 -10.02
N TYR A 72 14.63 -5.41 -11.12
CA TYR A 72 13.43 -4.57 -11.26
C TYR A 72 12.34 -5.23 -12.11
N ALA A 73 12.51 -6.51 -12.46
CA ALA A 73 11.56 -7.27 -13.26
C ALA A 73 10.17 -7.33 -12.60
N ARG A 74 9.13 -7.06 -13.40
CA ARG A 74 7.71 -7.17 -13.02
C ARG A 74 7.06 -8.28 -13.83
N GLY A 75 6.99 -9.45 -13.21
CA GLY A 75 6.60 -10.70 -13.87
C GLY A 75 7.81 -11.60 -14.03
N LEU A 76 8.35 -12.08 -12.90
CA LEU A 76 9.56 -12.88 -12.85
C LEU A 76 9.20 -14.29 -12.39
N PHE A 77 9.63 -15.29 -13.16
CA PHE A 77 9.51 -16.70 -12.80
C PHE A 77 10.87 -17.38 -12.91
N THR A 78 11.25 -18.13 -11.88
CA THR A 78 12.50 -18.87 -11.84
C THR A 78 12.24 -20.37 -11.69
N THR A 79 13.13 -21.19 -12.22
CA THR A 79 13.08 -22.65 -12.10
C THR A 79 14.45 -23.21 -11.70
N THR A 80 14.49 -24.50 -11.40
CA THR A 80 15.73 -25.25 -11.24
C THR A 80 15.78 -26.32 -12.33
N THR A 81 16.82 -26.28 -13.14
CA THR A 81 17.07 -27.30 -14.18
C THR A 81 17.24 -28.69 -13.56
N ARG A 82 17.05 -29.76 -14.34
CA ARG A 82 17.34 -31.15 -13.92
C ARG A 82 18.79 -31.35 -13.45
N LYS A 83 19.71 -30.47 -13.84
CA LYS A 83 21.10 -30.45 -13.35
C LYS A 83 21.30 -29.69 -12.03
N GLY A 84 20.22 -29.25 -11.39
CA GLY A 84 20.24 -28.51 -10.13
C GLY A 84 20.69 -27.04 -10.26
N LYS A 85 20.77 -26.51 -11.49
CA LYS A 85 21.17 -25.10 -11.73
C LYS A 85 19.95 -24.19 -11.73
N PRO A 86 19.99 -23.04 -11.02
CA PRO A 86 18.92 -22.07 -11.04
C PRO A 86 18.86 -21.35 -12.39
N GLU A 87 17.65 -21.00 -12.81
CA GLU A 87 17.39 -20.37 -14.10
C GLU A 87 16.22 -19.40 -14.01
N ILE A 88 16.27 -18.29 -14.76
CA ILE A 88 15.12 -17.43 -15.03
C ILE A 88 14.32 -18.06 -16.17
N ALA A 89 13.14 -18.58 -15.87
CA ALA A 89 12.24 -19.17 -16.85
C ALA A 89 11.46 -18.09 -17.62
N VAL A 90 11.02 -17.03 -16.91
CA VAL A 90 10.23 -15.93 -17.49
C VAL A 90 10.68 -14.61 -16.90
N ARG A 91 10.85 -13.61 -17.77
CA ARG A 91 11.29 -12.25 -17.42
C ARG A 91 10.43 -11.18 -18.13
N GLY A 92 9.43 -10.66 -17.43
CA GLY A 92 8.68 -9.47 -17.84
C GLY A 92 9.53 -8.21 -17.81
N TYR A 93 9.03 -7.05 -18.27
CA TYR A 93 9.79 -5.80 -18.26
C TYR A 93 10.17 -5.34 -16.85
N ASP A 94 11.09 -4.38 -16.75
CA ASP A 94 11.23 -3.61 -15.53
C ASP A 94 9.93 -2.86 -15.22
N LYS A 95 9.64 -2.63 -13.94
CA LYS A 95 8.51 -1.75 -13.58
C LYS A 95 8.82 -0.33 -14.07
N PHE A 96 8.00 0.14 -15.01
CA PHE A 96 8.03 1.52 -15.48
C PHE A 96 6.83 2.34 -14.97
N PHE A 97 7.05 3.64 -14.88
CA PHE A 97 6.16 4.61 -14.24
C PHE A 97 5.60 5.62 -15.25
N ASN A 98 4.47 6.24 -14.91
CA ASN A 98 3.89 7.30 -15.74
C ASN A 98 4.79 8.52 -15.71
N HIS A 99 4.76 9.34 -16.76
CA HIS A 99 5.29 10.69 -16.71
C HIS A 99 4.84 11.40 -15.42
N GLY A 100 5.78 12.03 -14.70
CA GLY A 100 5.57 12.71 -13.43
C GLY A 100 5.31 11.83 -12.19
N GLU A 101 5.31 10.49 -12.31
CA GLU A 101 5.03 9.58 -11.17
C GLU A 101 6.27 9.31 -10.29
N THR A 102 7.46 9.44 -10.88
CA THR A 102 8.77 9.42 -10.20
C THR A 102 9.67 10.50 -10.76
N ARG A 103 10.70 10.88 -10.00
CA ARG A 103 11.65 11.91 -10.40
C ARG A 103 12.27 11.64 -11.78
N GLU A 104 12.64 10.39 -12.05
CA GLU A 104 13.20 9.95 -13.34
C GLU A 104 12.28 10.20 -14.53
N THR A 105 10.97 10.19 -14.30
CA THR A 105 9.94 10.35 -15.34
C THR A 105 9.46 11.79 -15.51
N GLU A 106 10.00 12.75 -14.76
CA GLU A 106 9.77 14.18 -14.96
C GLU A 106 10.53 14.66 -16.21
N TRP A 107 9.92 15.54 -17.02
CA TRP A 107 10.48 15.96 -18.31
C TRP A 107 11.94 16.45 -18.24
N PRO A 108 12.33 17.32 -17.29
CA PRO A 108 13.73 17.77 -17.20
C PRO A 108 14.72 16.61 -17.00
N ASN A 109 14.31 15.57 -16.25
CA ASN A 109 15.16 14.40 -16.00
C ASN A 109 15.17 13.46 -17.19
N VAL A 110 14.05 13.30 -17.89
CA VAL A 110 13.96 12.52 -19.14
C VAL A 110 14.85 13.16 -20.21
N GLU A 111 14.74 14.46 -20.42
CA GLU A 111 15.54 15.22 -21.39
C GLU A 111 17.05 15.13 -21.10
N ALA A 112 17.45 15.24 -19.82
CA ALA A 112 18.86 15.23 -19.44
C ALA A 112 19.51 13.83 -19.43
N ASN A 113 18.72 12.77 -19.17
CA ASN A 113 19.25 11.45 -18.85
C ASN A 113 18.86 10.34 -19.83
N THR A 114 18.02 10.62 -20.82
CA THR A 114 17.62 9.62 -21.83
C THR A 114 18.18 9.94 -23.21
N ARG A 115 18.19 8.94 -24.09
CA ARG A 115 18.53 9.11 -25.50
C ARG A 115 17.69 8.19 -26.38
N GLY A 116 17.42 8.68 -27.59
CA GLY A 116 16.72 7.92 -28.61
C GLY A 116 17.61 6.89 -29.33
N PRO A 117 17.07 6.24 -30.39
CA PRO A 117 15.71 6.45 -30.90
C PRO A 117 14.65 6.10 -29.86
N TYR A 118 13.63 6.96 -29.73
CA TYR A 118 12.49 6.75 -28.85
C TYR A 118 11.44 5.95 -29.61
N GLU A 119 11.15 4.75 -29.15
CA GLU A 119 10.09 3.91 -29.72
C GLU A 119 8.80 4.11 -28.91
N LEU A 120 7.79 4.75 -29.50
CA LEU A 120 6.49 5.00 -28.86
C LEU A 120 5.51 3.95 -29.35
N SER A 121 5.20 2.99 -28.50
CA SER A 121 4.23 1.92 -28.77
C SER A 121 2.88 2.24 -28.16
N VAL A 122 1.81 2.02 -28.94
CA VAL A 122 0.44 2.13 -28.43
C VAL A 122 0.29 1.19 -27.24
N LYS A 123 -0.24 1.72 -26.14
CA LYS A 123 -0.48 0.93 -24.95
C LYS A 123 -1.81 0.20 -25.08
N GLU A 124 -1.77 -0.99 -25.65
CA GLU A 124 -2.91 -1.91 -25.68
C GLU A 124 -3.51 -2.11 -24.27
N ASN A 125 -4.81 -2.43 -24.23
CA ASN A 125 -5.62 -2.39 -23.02
C ASN A 125 -6.25 -3.76 -22.75
N GLY A 126 -5.43 -4.68 -22.26
CA GLY A 126 -5.86 -6.03 -21.93
C GLY A 126 -5.14 -6.55 -20.69
N CYS A 127 -4.70 -7.81 -20.77
CA CYS A 127 -3.88 -8.41 -19.73
C CYS A 127 -2.56 -9.00 -20.27
N ILE A 128 -1.47 -8.74 -19.54
CA ILE A 128 -0.14 -9.17 -19.95
C ILE A 128 0.03 -10.70 -19.86
N ILE A 129 0.57 -11.28 -20.92
CA ILE A 129 0.92 -12.68 -21.09
C ILE A 129 2.40 -12.79 -21.42
N PHE A 130 3.08 -13.70 -20.72
CA PHE A 130 4.47 -14.06 -20.95
C PHE A 130 4.56 -15.47 -21.50
N LEU A 131 5.43 -15.65 -22.51
CA LEU A 131 5.68 -16.91 -23.17
C LEU A 131 7.18 -17.19 -23.11
N ALA A 132 7.57 -18.39 -22.67
CA ALA A 132 8.96 -18.82 -22.67
C ALA A 132 9.08 -20.34 -22.88
N GLY A 133 10.26 -20.81 -23.28
CA GLY A 133 10.56 -22.23 -23.41
C GLY A 133 11.29 -22.78 -22.19
N LEU A 134 10.82 -23.92 -21.67
CA LEU A 134 11.48 -24.67 -20.60
C LEU A 134 12.50 -25.67 -21.15
N GLU A 135 13.31 -26.27 -20.27
CA GLU A 135 14.41 -27.14 -20.68
C GLU A 135 14.00 -28.45 -21.37
N ASP A 136 12.77 -28.91 -21.15
CA ASP A 136 12.21 -30.12 -21.76
C ASP A 136 11.48 -29.84 -23.09
N GLY A 137 11.49 -28.59 -23.56
CA GLY A 137 10.77 -28.16 -24.75
C GLY A 137 9.32 -27.75 -24.50
N THR A 138 8.87 -27.71 -23.24
CA THR A 138 7.53 -27.23 -22.89
C THR A 138 7.45 -25.70 -23.03
N LEU A 139 6.37 -25.21 -23.64
CA LEU A 139 6.05 -23.79 -23.65
C LEU A 139 5.36 -23.43 -22.34
N ILE A 140 5.96 -22.56 -21.54
CA ILE A 140 5.28 -21.98 -20.38
C ILE A 140 4.54 -20.70 -20.79
N VAL A 141 3.27 -20.63 -20.40
CA VAL A 141 2.41 -19.45 -20.56
C VAL A 141 2.05 -18.90 -19.18
N CYS A 142 2.41 -17.65 -18.93
CA CYS A 142 2.17 -16.99 -17.65
C CYS A 142 1.34 -15.73 -17.85
N SER A 143 0.36 -15.52 -16.99
CA SER A 143 -0.09 -14.17 -16.66
C SER A 143 0.96 -13.47 -15.80
N LYS A 144 0.71 -12.20 -15.45
CA LYS A 144 1.64 -11.37 -14.67
C LYS A 144 2.32 -12.06 -13.46
N HIS A 145 1.58 -12.85 -12.68
CA HIS A 145 2.09 -13.51 -11.46
C HIS A 145 1.56 -14.94 -11.26
N SER A 146 1.11 -15.58 -12.33
CA SER A 146 0.55 -16.94 -12.29
C SER A 146 0.70 -17.66 -13.61
N THR A 147 0.82 -18.97 -13.55
CA THR A 147 0.67 -19.89 -14.69
C THR A 147 -0.37 -20.97 -14.35
N GLY A 148 -0.77 -21.75 -15.36
CA GLY A 148 -1.67 -22.89 -15.24
C GLY A 148 -3.14 -22.54 -14.94
N ALA A 149 -3.94 -23.60 -14.80
CA ALA A 149 -5.31 -23.50 -14.31
C ALA A 149 -5.34 -23.07 -12.83
N ARG A 150 -6.40 -22.38 -12.42
CA ARG A 150 -6.64 -22.08 -11.01
C ARG A 150 -8.01 -22.57 -10.58
N ALA A 151 -8.11 -23.06 -9.35
CA ALA A 151 -9.36 -23.58 -8.81
C ALA A 151 -10.41 -22.49 -8.49
N ASP A 152 -10.01 -21.21 -8.44
CA ASP A 152 -10.84 -20.08 -8.05
C ASP A 152 -11.51 -19.34 -9.22
N VAL A 153 -11.12 -19.65 -10.47
CA VAL A 153 -11.67 -19.01 -11.69
C VAL A 153 -11.94 -20.05 -12.77
N GLU A 154 -12.99 -19.84 -13.57
CA GLU A 154 -13.38 -20.76 -14.65
C GLU A 154 -12.30 -20.85 -15.74
N THR A 155 -11.65 -19.73 -16.06
CA THR A 155 -10.48 -19.69 -16.95
C THR A 155 -9.49 -18.67 -16.41
N SER A 156 -8.25 -19.09 -16.18
CA SER A 156 -7.17 -18.16 -15.82
C SER A 156 -6.70 -17.37 -17.03
N HIS A 157 -6.17 -16.15 -16.82
CA HIS A 157 -5.58 -15.37 -17.91
C HIS A 157 -4.48 -16.12 -18.67
N ALA A 158 -3.68 -16.93 -17.95
CA ALA A 158 -2.66 -17.78 -18.56
C ALA A 158 -3.28 -18.82 -19.51
N ALA A 159 -4.36 -19.49 -19.09
CA ALA A 159 -5.06 -20.47 -19.93
C ALA A 159 -5.76 -19.81 -21.14
N ALA A 160 -6.32 -18.61 -20.96
CA ALA A 160 -6.87 -17.83 -22.08
C ALA A 160 -5.78 -17.43 -23.08
N GLY A 161 -4.64 -16.96 -22.58
CA GLY A 161 -3.45 -16.67 -23.39
C GLY A 161 -2.96 -17.90 -24.14
N GLU A 162 -2.88 -19.06 -23.49
CA GLU A 162 -2.42 -20.30 -24.12
C GLU A 162 -3.35 -20.75 -25.26
N ARG A 163 -4.67 -20.66 -25.08
CA ARG A 163 -5.64 -20.91 -26.16
C ARG A 163 -5.43 -19.98 -27.36
N TRP A 164 -5.08 -18.72 -27.13
CA TRP A 164 -4.76 -17.79 -28.21
C TRP A 164 -3.42 -18.08 -28.87
N VAL A 165 -2.40 -18.52 -28.11
CA VAL A 165 -1.14 -18.99 -28.69
C VAL A 165 -1.40 -20.13 -29.66
N GLU A 166 -2.19 -21.13 -29.28
CA GLU A 166 -2.54 -22.26 -30.16
C GLU A 166 -3.21 -21.78 -31.46
N ARG A 167 -4.14 -20.82 -31.36
CA ARG A 167 -4.80 -20.22 -32.53
C ARG A 167 -3.82 -19.49 -33.46
N HIS A 168 -2.91 -18.68 -32.91
CA HIS A 168 -1.93 -17.93 -33.70
C HIS A 168 -0.93 -18.85 -34.39
N LEU A 169 -0.40 -19.84 -33.67
CA LEU A 169 0.56 -20.81 -34.20
C LEU A 169 -0.04 -21.69 -35.30
N ALA A 170 -1.28 -22.15 -35.12
CA ALA A 170 -1.99 -22.94 -36.13
C ALA A 170 -2.14 -22.19 -37.47
N ARG A 171 -2.35 -20.85 -37.44
CA ARG A 171 -2.48 -20.02 -38.65
C ARG A 171 -1.21 -19.95 -39.47
N VAL A 172 -0.04 -20.12 -38.83
CA VAL A 172 1.27 -20.10 -39.49
C VAL A 172 1.89 -21.51 -39.59
N GLY A 173 1.12 -22.56 -39.29
CA GLY A 173 1.57 -23.95 -39.41
C GLY A 173 2.66 -24.36 -38.42
N LYS A 174 2.72 -23.74 -37.24
CA LYS A 174 3.70 -24.01 -36.18
C LYS A 174 3.06 -24.60 -34.94
N THR A 175 3.87 -25.16 -34.05
CA THR A 175 3.43 -25.78 -32.80
C THR A 175 3.94 -25.04 -31.56
N LYS A 176 3.32 -25.31 -30.39
CA LYS A 176 3.81 -24.78 -29.10
C LYS A 176 5.25 -25.19 -28.82
N GLN A 177 5.62 -26.42 -29.18
CA GLN A 177 6.98 -26.92 -29.00
C GLN A 177 7.99 -26.16 -29.86
N ASP A 178 7.64 -25.81 -31.11
CA ASP A 178 8.50 -24.99 -31.97
C ASP A 178 8.78 -23.63 -31.33
N LEU A 179 7.73 -22.98 -30.79
CA LEU A 179 7.85 -21.68 -30.13
C LEU A 179 8.69 -21.78 -28.85
N ALA A 180 8.49 -22.82 -28.05
CA ALA A 180 9.27 -23.08 -26.84
C ALA A 180 10.76 -23.24 -27.16
N MET A 181 11.09 -24.12 -28.12
CA MET A 181 12.47 -24.32 -28.56
C MET A 181 13.09 -23.00 -29.02
N ARG A 182 12.37 -22.21 -29.82
CA ARG A 182 12.86 -20.92 -30.32
C ARG A 182 13.14 -19.93 -29.19
N LEU A 183 12.18 -19.74 -28.28
CA LEU A 183 12.35 -18.81 -27.15
C LEU A 183 13.48 -19.24 -26.22
N ARG A 184 13.67 -20.55 -26.04
CA ARG A 184 14.79 -21.09 -25.27
C ARG A 184 16.14 -20.85 -25.95
N GLU A 185 16.26 -21.09 -27.26
CA GLU A 185 17.46 -20.78 -28.03
C GLU A 185 17.86 -19.31 -27.92
N MET A 186 16.86 -18.41 -27.90
CA MET A 186 17.06 -16.97 -27.78
C MET A 186 17.34 -16.51 -26.33
N ASN A 187 17.25 -17.41 -25.34
CA ASN A 187 17.21 -17.08 -23.92
C ASN A 187 16.21 -15.96 -23.62
N ALA A 188 14.98 -16.08 -24.13
CA ALA A 188 14.03 -14.97 -24.16
C ALA A 188 12.63 -15.31 -23.65
N THR A 189 11.94 -14.27 -23.20
CA THR A 189 10.51 -14.24 -22.90
C THR A 189 9.81 -13.36 -23.94
N ALA A 190 8.84 -13.92 -24.67
CA ALA A 190 7.90 -13.11 -25.46
C ALA A 190 6.87 -12.48 -24.53
N VAL A 191 6.58 -11.20 -24.73
CA VAL A 191 5.64 -10.41 -23.93
C VAL A 191 4.54 -9.88 -24.82
N ALA A 192 3.31 -10.28 -24.54
CA ALA A 192 2.13 -9.90 -25.29
C ALA A 192 1.01 -9.39 -24.37
N GLU A 193 0.13 -8.58 -24.93
CA GLU A 193 -1.11 -8.16 -24.28
C GLU A 193 -2.25 -8.99 -24.89
N LEU A 194 -2.94 -9.77 -24.06
CA LEU A 194 -4.17 -10.46 -24.45
C LEU A 194 -5.32 -9.47 -24.39
N CYS A 195 -5.89 -9.19 -25.55
CA CYS A 195 -7.05 -8.33 -25.71
C CYS A 195 -8.17 -9.11 -26.39
N ASP A 196 -9.25 -9.39 -25.66
CA ASP A 196 -10.34 -10.26 -26.11
C ASP A 196 -11.59 -10.01 -25.24
N ASP A 197 -12.54 -9.23 -25.75
CA ASP A 197 -13.76 -8.84 -25.02
C ASP A 197 -14.70 -10.04 -24.74
N GLU A 198 -14.58 -11.15 -25.50
CA GLU A 198 -15.30 -12.39 -25.19
C GLU A 198 -14.74 -13.06 -23.92
N PHE A 199 -13.45 -12.85 -23.62
CA PHE A 199 -12.81 -13.34 -22.41
C PHE A 199 -12.97 -12.36 -21.24
N GLU A 200 -12.59 -11.10 -21.42
CA GLU A 200 -12.68 -10.06 -20.39
C GLU A 200 -12.64 -8.66 -21.02
N GLU A 201 -13.72 -7.87 -20.85
CA GLU A 201 -13.73 -6.47 -21.30
C GLU A 201 -12.90 -5.58 -20.36
N HIS A 202 -12.08 -4.70 -20.93
CA HIS A 202 -11.32 -3.71 -20.17
C HIS A 202 -11.93 -2.30 -20.27
N VAL A 203 -11.29 -1.39 -21.02
CA VAL A 203 -11.76 -0.02 -21.27
C VAL A 203 -11.90 0.22 -22.76
N LEU A 204 -10.94 -0.22 -23.57
CA LEU A 204 -11.01 -0.16 -25.03
C LEU A 204 -11.71 -1.40 -25.57
N GLU A 205 -12.41 -1.22 -26.70
CA GLU A 205 -13.07 -2.33 -27.39
C GLU A 205 -12.08 -3.10 -28.27
N TYR A 206 -12.25 -4.42 -28.27
CA TYR A 206 -11.57 -5.37 -29.15
C TYR A 206 -12.60 -6.28 -29.79
N THR A 207 -12.95 -5.98 -31.04
CA THR A 207 -13.86 -6.82 -31.84
C THR A 207 -13.30 -8.24 -32.02
N PRO A 208 -14.12 -9.23 -32.41
CA PRO A 208 -13.64 -10.59 -32.65
C PRO A 208 -12.45 -10.69 -33.63
N GLU A 209 -12.38 -9.80 -34.62
CA GLU A 209 -11.27 -9.71 -35.57
C GLU A 209 -10.01 -9.09 -34.95
N ALA A 210 -10.20 -8.11 -34.06
CA ALA A 210 -9.13 -7.47 -33.31
C ALA A 210 -8.63 -8.35 -32.14
N ALA A 211 -9.43 -9.28 -31.65
CA ALA A 211 -9.09 -10.13 -30.51
C ALA A 211 -7.84 -10.98 -30.75
N GLY A 212 -6.97 -11.05 -29.74
CA GLY A 212 -5.75 -11.85 -29.80
C GLY A 212 -4.63 -11.39 -28.87
N LEU A 213 -3.42 -11.87 -29.17
CA LEU A 213 -2.20 -11.56 -28.44
C LEU A 213 -1.41 -10.55 -29.25
N TYR A 214 -1.36 -9.32 -28.76
CA TYR A 214 -0.56 -8.24 -29.33
C TYR A 214 0.84 -8.33 -28.76
N LEU A 215 1.79 -8.81 -29.55
CA LEU A 215 3.17 -8.92 -29.14
C LEU A 215 3.77 -7.52 -29.07
N HIS A 216 4.24 -7.14 -27.89
CA HIS A 216 4.87 -5.85 -27.68
C HIS A 216 6.30 -5.98 -27.16
N GLY A 217 6.83 -7.16 -26.86
CA GLY A 217 8.27 -7.27 -26.60
C GLY A 217 8.81 -8.66 -26.56
N VAL A 218 10.14 -8.71 -26.58
CA VAL A 218 10.92 -9.92 -26.36
C VAL A 218 12.06 -9.52 -25.42
N ASN A 219 12.06 -10.05 -24.21
CA ASN A 219 13.05 -9.73 -23.18
C ASN A 219 14.02 -10.88 -23.02
N LEU A 220 15.29 -10.59 -22.74
CA LEU A 220 16.22 -11.63 -22.33
C LEU A 220 15.93 -12.08 -20.90
N ASN A 221 16.07 -13.38 -20.66
CA ASN A 221 15.87 -13.98 -19.34
C ASN A 221 17.13 -13.76 -18.47
N LEU A 222 17.36 -12.52 -18.08
CA LEU A 222 18.52 -12.07 -17.28
C LEU A 222 18.06 -11.31 -16.03
N PRO A 223 18.90 -11.21 -14.98
CA PRO A 223 18.62 -10.36 -13.83
C PRO A 223 18.44 -8.88 -14.23
N GLU A 224 19.32 -8.38 -15.09
CA GLU A 224 19.23 -7.05 -15.71
C GLU A 224 18.14 -6.97 -16.78
N PHE A 225 17.80 -5.74 -17.20
CA PHE A 225 16.86 -5.53 -18.29
C PHE A 225 17.58 -5.38 -19.63
N ALA A 226 17.21 -6.24 -20.57
CA ALA A 226 17.59 -6.16 -21.96
C ALA A 226 16.40 -6.62 -22.81
N THR A 227 16.02 -5.81 -23.80
CA THR A 227 14.82 -6.03 -24.62
C THR A 227 15.11 -5.85 -26.10
N TYR A 228 14.27 -6.46 -26.94
CA TYR A 228 14.39 -6.35 -28.38
C TYR A 228 13.81 -5.01 -28.85
N PRO A 229 14.45 -4.35 -29.84
CA PRO A 229 13.85 -3.19 -30.52
C PRO A 229 12.61 -3.63 -31.29
N HIS A 230 11.63 -2.73 -31.46
CA HIS A 230 10.31 -3.08 -32.00
C HIS A 230 10.36 -3.76 -33.37
N HIS A 231 11.25 -3.33 -34.27
CA HIS A 231 11.34 -3.92 -35.60
C HIS A 231 11.69 -5.42 -35.58
N LEU A 232 12.37 -5.91 -34.53
CA LEU A 232 12.62 -7.35 -34.33
C LEU A 232 11.46 -8.05 -33.61
N VAL A 233 10.75 -7.32 -32.74
CA VAL A 233 9.51 -7.81 -32.14
C VAL A 233 8.45 -8.04 -33.22
N ASP A 234 8.30 -7.11 -34.17
CA ASP A 234 7.37 -7.25 -35.31
C ASP A 234 7.71 -8.42 -36.21
N ARG A 235 9.00 -8.64 -36.51
CA ARG A 235 9.43 -9.84 -37.24
C ARG A 235 9.09 -11.12 -36.49
N PHE A 236 9.30 -11.14 -35.18
CA PHE A 236 8.91 -12.28 -34.35
C PHE A 236 7.39 -12.47 -34.36
N ALA A 237 6.61 -11.38 -34.29
CA ALA A 237 5.15 -11.45 -34.37
C ALA A 237 4.69 -12.07 -35.70
N ASP A 238 5.23 -11.59 -36.83
CA ASP A 238 4.92 -12.10 -38.17
C ASP A 238 5.32 -13.59 -38.30
N GLU A 239 6.48 -13.99 -37.78
CA GLU A 239 6.97 -15.37 -37.88
C GLU A 239 6.14 -16.36 -37.04
N TRP A 240 5.56 -15.91 -35.94
CA TRP A 240 4.83 -16.76 -34.97
C TRP A 240 3.32 -16.50 -34.94
N GLY A 241 2.81 -15.66 -35.84
CA GLY A 241 1.39 -15.40 -36.04
C GLY A 241 0.74 -14.47 -35.01
N PHE A 242 1.52 -13.77 -34.18
CA PHE A 242 0.99 -12.80 -33.21
C PHE A 242 0.52 -11.52 -33.89
N LYS A 243 -0.33 -10.76 -33.20
CA LYS A 243 -0.69 -9.40 -33.65
C LYS A 243 0.47 -8.45 -33.33
N LYS A 244 0.74 -7.51 -34.24
CA LYS A 244 1.75 -6.46 -34.04
C LYS A 244 1.17 -5.32 -33.23
N THR A 245 2.02 -4.69 -32.44
CA THR A 245 1.67 -3.49 -31.68
C THR A 245 2.07 -2.28 -32.50
N THR A 246 1.13 -1.39 -32.80
CA THR A 246 1.44 -0.16 -33.54
C THR A 246 2.45 0.68 -32.76
N TYR A 247 3.51 1.11 -33.44
CA TYR A 247 4.53 1.97 -32.85
C TYR A 247 5.08 2.95 -33.90
N LEU A 248 5.71 4.00 -33.40
CA LEU A 248 6.47 4.95 -34.20
C LEU A 248 7.82 5.24 -33.54
N ILE A 249 8.75 5.75 -34.32
CA ILE A 249 10.09 6.11 -33.85
C ILE A 249 10.26 7.62 -33.99
N LYS A 250 10.82 8.23 -32.95
CA LYS A 250 11.27 9.62 -32.96
C LYS A 250 12.69 9.70 -32.43
N ASP A 251 13.53 10.52 -33.05
CA ASP A 251 14.92 10.65 -32.63
C ASP A 251 15.10 11.69 -31.51
N ASP A 252 14.23 12.70 -31.48
CA ASP A 252 14.29 13.82 -30.54
C ASP A 252 13.20 13.74 -29.46
N ILE A 253 13.58 14.05 -28.22
CA ILE A 253 12.66 13.98 -27.06
C ILE A 253 11.61 15.09 -27.08
N ASN A 254 11.89 16.25 -27.70
CA ASN A 254 10.91 17.32 -27.80
C ASN A 254 9.82 16.94 -28.82
N GLU A 255 10.19 16.26 -29.90
CA GLU A 255 9.21 15.69 -30.84
C GLU A 255 8.33 14.62 -30.19
N VAL A 256 8.89 13.84 -29.25
CA VAL A 256 8.13 12.88 -28.44
C VAL A 256 7.12 13.63 -27.57
N HIS A 257 7.57 14.67 -26.85
CA HIS A 257 6.73 15.46 -25.98
C HIS A 257 5.56 16.10 -26.72
N GLN A 258 5.84 16.84 -27.80
CA GLN A 258 4.83 17.50 -28.63
C GLN A 258 3.81 16.51 -29.21
N PHE A 259 4.29 15.35 -29.67
CA PHE A 259 3.40 14.31 -30.19
C PHE A 259 2.46 13.77 -29.10
N LEU A 260 2.97 13.50 -27.90
CA LEU A 260 2.17 12.98 -26.80
C LEU A 260 1.11 13.99 -26.35
N GLU A 261 1.46 15.27 -26.25
CA GLU A 261 0.50 16.35 -25.95
C GLU A 261 -0.60 16.44 -27.01
N GLN A 262 -0.23 16.43 -28.30
CA GLN A 262 -1.20 16.49 -29.39
C GLN A 262 -2.18 15.31 -29.38
N VAL A 263 -1.70 14.09 -29.16
CA VAL A 263 -2.59 12.93 -29.09
C VAL A 263 -3.45 12.96 -27.82
N ALA A 264 -2.95 13.53 -26.72
CA ALA A 264 -3.71 13.66 -25.47
C ALA A 264 -4.97 14.53 -25.60
N GLU A 265 -4.99 15.49 -26.54
CA GLU A 265 -6.18 16.34 -26.80
C GLU A 265 -7.40 15.55 -27.26
N THR A 266 -7.17 14.42 -27.94
CA THR A 266 -8.24 13.59 -28.52
C THR A 266 -8.33 12.20 -27.90
N GLY A 267 -7.22 11.72 -27.31
CA GLY A 267 -7.06 10.33 -26.86
C GLY A 267 -7.06 9.32 -28.01
N ASN A 268 -6.97 9.76 -29.27
CA ASN A 268 -7.13 8.92 -30.45
C ASN A 268 -5.87 8.96 -31.32
N PHE A 269 -5.42 7.79 -31.78
CA PHE A 269 -4.28 7.66 -32.67
C PHE A 269 -4.63 6.77 -33.85
N GLU A 270 -4.40 7.27 -35.07
CA GLU A 270 -4.72 6.58 -36.34
C GLU A 270 -6.18 6.08 -36.44
N GLY A 271 -7.13 6.84 -35.90
CA GLY A 271 -8.54 6.50 -35.92
C GLY A 271 -8.97 5.49 -34.85
N ARG A 272 -8.06 5.11 -33.93
CA ARG A 272 -8.34 4.20 -32.82
C ARG A 272 -8.10 4.89 -31.47
N ASP A 273 -9.03 4.70 -30.55
CA ASP A 273 -8.86 5.13 -29.16
C ASP A 273 -7.68 4.39 -28.51
N THR A 274 -6.86 5.12 -27.78
CA THR A 274 -5.67 4.60 -27.09
C THR A 274 -5.60 5.12 -25.66
N GLU A 275 -5.26 4.26 -24.68
CA GLU A 275 -5.06 4.69 -23.29
C GLU A 275 -3.77 5.51 -23.12
N GLY A 276 -2.91 5.56 -24.14
CA GLY A 276 -1.63 6.23 -24.12
C GLY A 276 -0.53 5.44 -24.81
N PHE A 277 0.72 5.80 -24.52
CA PHE A 277 1.90 5.19 -25.11
C PHE A 277 2.86 4.64 -24.05
N VAL A 278 3.58 3.59 -24.40
CA VAL A 278 4.81 3.17 -23.73
C VAL A 278 5.98 3.63 -24.59
N ILE A 279 6.82 4.49 -24.02
CA ILE A 279 7.99 5.06 -24.65
C ILE A 279 9.20 4.24 -24.22
N ARG A 280 9.96 3.74 -25.18
CA ARG A 280 11.19 2.96 -24.97
C ARG A 280 12.37 3.77 -25.44
N CYS A 281 13.38 3.83 -24.59
CA CYS A 281 14.62 4.51 -24.90
C CYS A 281 15.76 3.92 -24.06
N GLN A 282 16.91 4.58 -24.08
CA GLN A 282 17.97 4.26 -23.14
C GLN A 282 18.09 5.37 -22.10
N SER A 283 18.36 5.00 -20.85
CA SER A 283 18.63 5.92 -19.74
C SER A 283 20.04 5.67 -19.18
N LYS A 284 20.65 6.73 -18.65
CA LYS A 284 21.88 6.65 -17.84
C LYS A 284 21.65 7.01 -16.37
N ALA A 285 20.39 7.24 -15.97
CA ALA A 285 20.05 7.66 -14.61
C ALA A 285 20.57 6.65 -13.57
N TYR A 286 21.15 7.17 -12.48
CA TYR A 286 21.78 6.45 -11.34
C TYR A 286 22.99 5.55 -11.64
N THR A 287 23.08 4.96 -12.83
CA THR A 287 24.14 4.01 -13.19
C THR A 287 25.27 4.66 -13.98
N ASN A 288 25.05 5.86 -14.52
CA ASN A 288 25.91 6.53 -15.50
C ASN A 288 26.25 5.67 -16.74
N THR A 289 25.49 4.58 -16.95
CA THR A 289 25.66 3.64 -18.05
C THR A 289 24.33 3.48 -18.77
N TRP A 290 24.36 3.56 -20.09
CA TRP A 290 23.16 3.41 -20.91
C TRP A 290 22.57 2.02 -20.78
N HIS A 291 21.30 1.95 -20.42
CA HIS A 291 20.52 0.73 -20.28
C HIS A 291 19.11 0.96 -20.84
N ASP A 292 18.44 -0.13 -21.25
CA ASP A 292 17.06 -0.06 -21.72
C ASP A 292 16.16 0.47 -20.60
N TRP A 293 15.35 1.48 -20.92
CA TRP A 293 14.51 2.14 -19.93
C TRP A 293 13.21 2.62 -20.56
N PHE A 294 12.11 2.33 -19.87
CA PHE A 294 10.78 2.68 -20.35
C PHE A 294 10.11 3.66 -19.40
N PHE A 295 9.27 4.51 -19.96
CA PHE A 295 8.24 5.24 -19.22
C PHE A 295 6.93 5.19 -20.01
N LYS A 296 5.81 5.56 -19.38
CA LYS A 296 4.51 5.59 -20.04
C LYS A 296 3.91 6.98 -19.96
N TYR A 297 3.14 7.33 -20.98
CA TYR A 297 2.35 8.56 -21.02
C TYR A 297 0.89 8.14 -21.24
N LYS A 298 0.08 8.21 -20.18
CA LYS A 298 -1.33 7.84 -20.24
C LYS A 298 -2.20 9.06 -20.51
N PHE A 299 -3.18 8.90 -21.38
CA PHE A 299 -4.21 9.91 -21.55
C PHE A 299 -5.22 9.77 -20.41
N GLU A 300 -5.51 10.86 -19.73
CA GLU A 300 -6.45 10.85 -18.61
C GLU A 300 -7.88 10.65 -19.11
N GLU A 301 -8.31 11.47 -20.06
CA GLU A 301 -9.69 11.49 -20.54
C GLU A 301 -9.80 11.03 -22.01
N PRO A 302 -10.95 10.44 -22.41
CA PRO A 302 -12.15 10.13 -21.61
C PRO A 302 -12.04 8.83 -20.78
N TYR A 303 -10.85 8.22 -20.69
CA TYR A 303 -10.65 6.91 -20.10
C TYR A 303 -10.89 6.86 -18.58
N LEU A 304 -10.55 7.93 -17.86
CA LEU A 304 -10.83 8.08 -16.45
C LEU A 304 -12.35 8.15 -16.21
N MET A 305 -13.09 8.93 -17.02
CA MET A 305 -14.55 8.92 -17.03
C MET A 305 -15.12 7.51 -17.25
N TYR A 306 -14.61 6.76 -18.22
CA TYR A 306 -15.09 5.40 -18.51
C TYR A 306 -14.83 4.41 -17.35
N ARG A 307 -13.66 4.51 -16.69
CA ARG A 307 -13.37 3.74 -15.48
C ARG A 307 -14.31 4.12 -14.34
N GLN A 308 -14.55 5.41 -14.15
CA GLN A 308 -15.48 5.91 -13.14
C GLN A 308 -16.88 5.32 -13.36
N TRP A 309 -17.38 5.34 -14.59
CA TRP A 309 -18.67 4.73 -14.96
C TRP A 309 -18.71 3.24 -14.65
N ARG A 310 -17.65 2.49 -15.01
CA ARG A 310 -17.56 1.05 -14.69
C ARG A 310 -17.63 0.78 -13.18
N GLU A 311 -16.81 1.46 -12.39
CA GLU A 311 -16.76 1.22 -10.95
C GLU A 311 -18.04 1.70 -10.24
N CYS A 312 -18.65 2.80 -10.70
CA CYS A 312 -19.93 3.28 -10.18
C CYS A 312 -21.06 2.28 -10.50
N THR A 313 -21.09 1.70 -11.70
CA THR A 313 -22.08 0.66 -12.04
C THR A 313 -21.88 -0.60 -11.20
N LYS A 314 -20.64 -1.04 -10.97
CA LYS A 314 -20.34 -2.15 -10.03
C LYS A 314 -20.80 -1.83 -8.60
N ALA A 315 -20.62 -0.59 -8.14
CA ALA A 315 -21.12 -0.15 -6.83
C ALA A 315 -22.66 -0.25 -6.76
N VAL A 316 -23.35 0.24 -7.80
CA VAL A 316 -24.82 0.14 -7.91
C VAL A 316 -25.29 -1.32 -7.86
N ILE A 317 -24.65 -2.22 -8.62
CA ILE A 317 -24.97 -3.66 -8.60
C ILE A 317 -24.76 -4.27 -7.21
N ALA A 318 -23.71 -3.84 -6.51
CA ALA A 318 -23.39 -4.29 -5.15
C ALA A 318 -24.25 -3.64 -4.05
N GLY A 319 -25.19 -2.75 -4.38
CA GLY A 319 -25.99 -2.01 -3.40
C GLY A 319 -25.21 -0.99 -2.58
N ARG A 320 -24.06 -0.53 -3.09
CA ARG A 320 -23.22 0.50 -2.47
C ARG A 320 -23.43 1.85 -3.17
N PRO A 321 -23.33 2.98 -2.45
CA PRO A 321 -23.39 4.29 -3.08
C PRO A 321 -22.23 4.46 -4.08
N PRO A 322 -22.50 4.84 -5.34
CA PRO A 322 -21.44 5.14 -6.30
C PRO A 322 -20.67 6.37 -5.86
N LYS A 323 -19.34 6.33 -5.97
CA LYS A 323 -18.44 7.43 -5.65
C LYS A 323 -17.82 7.95 -6.95
N TYR A 324 -18.03 9.22 -7.26
CA TYR A 324 -17.46 9.90 -8.41
C TYR A 324 -17.14 11.36 -8.05
N LYS A 325 -16.05 11.89 -8.62
CA LYS A 325 -15.53 13.23 -8.28
C LYS A 325 -15.50 14.15 -9.49
N LYS A 326 -15.11 13.61 -10.66
CA LYS A 326 -15.15 14.28 -11.96
C LYS A 326 -16.43 13.92 -12.72
N HIS A 327 -16.77 14.66 -13.78
CA HIS A 327 -17.89 14.34 -14.69
C HIS A 327 -19.24 14.13 -13.99
N LYS A 328 -19.54 14.89 -12.92
CA LYS A 328 -20.65 14.59 -12.00
C LYS A 328 -21.99 14.46 -12.72
N LYS A 329 -22.34 15.49 -13.50
CA LYS A 329 -23.62 15.60 -14.22
C LYS A 329 -23.80 14.45 -15.21
N ILE A 330 -22.81 14.23 -16.07
CA ILE A 330 -22.89 13.15 -17.06
C ILE A 330 -22.82 11.76 -16.41
N THR A 331 -22.09 11.60 -15.29
CA THR A 331 -22.09 10.36 -14.51
C THR A 331 -23.44 10.09 -13.85
N GLU A 332 -24.13 11.10 -13.32
CA GLU A 332 -25.49 10.94 -12.78
C GLU A 332 -26.48 10.47 -13.85
N ASP A 333 -26.41 11.10 -15.02
CA ASP A 333 -27.18 10.73 -16.20
C ASP A 333 -26.88 9.30 -16.68
N TYR A 334 -25.60 8.95 -16.74
CA TYR A 334 -25.15 7.59 -17.05
C TYR A 334 -25.67 6.59 -16.03
N LEU A 335 -25.61 6.89 -14.72
CA LEU A 335 -26.08 5.98 -13.67
C LEU A 335 -27.59 5.81 -13.70
N LEU A 336 -28.36 6.84 -14.06
CA LEU A 336 -29.80 6.72 -14.29
C LEU A 336 -30.07 5.79 -15.48
N PHE A 337 -29.33 5.93 -16.58
CA PHE A 337 -29.41 5.02 -17.72
C PHE A 337 -29.05 3.58 -17.34
N ALA A 338 -27.92 3.38 -16.66
CA ALA A 338 -27.43 2.07 -16.22
C ALA A 338 -28.44 1.37 -15.30
N ARG A 339 -29.04 2.09 -14.34
CA ARG A 339 -30.10 1.53 -13.47
C ARG A 339 -31.30 1.02 -14.28
N ARG A 340 -31.74 1.74 -15.31
CA ARG A 340 -32.83 1.29 -16.19
C ARG A 340 -32.45 0.02 -16.95
N GLN A 341 -31.24 -0.05 -17.51
CA GLN A 341 -30.74 -1.23 -18.22
C GLN A 341 -30.64 -2.46 -17.30
N LEU A 342 -30.08 -2.28 -16.10
CA LEU A 342 -29.96 -3.35 -15.10
C LEU A 342 -31.32 -3.85 -14.60
N HIS A 343 -32.31 -2.95 -14.45
CA HIS A 343 -33.67 -3.34 -14.08
C HIS A 343 -34.37 -4.10 -15.21
N ALA A 344 -34.19 -3.69 -16.47
CA ALA A 344 -34.77 -4.35 -17.63
C ALA A 344 -34.19 -5.75 -17.88
N ASN A 345 -32.89 -5.96 -17.61
CA ASN A 345 -32.22 -7.24 -17.80
C ASN A 345 -31.43 -7.69 -16.56
N LYS A 346 -32.06 -8.56 -15.75
CA LYS A 346 -31.44 -9.08 -14.52
C LYS A 346 -30.18 -9.92 -14.74
N LYS A 347 -29.95 -10.46 -15.96
CA LYS A 347 -28.72 -11.22 -16.28
C LYS A 347 -27.51 -10.29 -16.47
N LEU A 348 -27.75 -9.03 -16.84
CA LEU A 348 -26.70 -8.04 -17.10
C LEU A 348 -25.87 -7.76 -15.85
N ALA A 349 -26.48 -7.68 -14.67
CA ALA A 349 -25.76 -7.43 -13.42
C ALA A 349 -24.67 -8.49 -13.13
N LYS A 350 -24.99 -9.77 -13.39
CA LYS A 350 -24.02 -10.87 -13.21
C LYS A 350 -22.91 -10.79 -14.27
N ALA A 351 -23.28 -10.56 -15.53
CA ALA A 351 -22.31 -10.41 -16.63
C ALA A 351 -21.36 -9.22 -16.39
N TYR A 352 -21.88 -8.08 -15.94
CA TYR A 352 -21.12 -6.87 -15.67
C TYR A 352 -20.11 -7.06 -14.53
N ASN A 353 -20.47 -7.80 -13.48
CA ASN A 353 -19.54 -8.16 -12.41
C ASN A 353 -18.42 -9.09 -12.89
N ASN A 354 -18.68 -9.86 -13.94
CA ASN A 354 -17.69 -10.70 -14.63
C ASN A 354 -17.04 -9.96 -15.82
N ASN A 355 -17.09 -8.63 -15.85
CA ASN A 355 -16.51 -7.79 -16.90
C ASN A 355 -17.07 -8.04 -18.31
N HIS A 356 -18.39 -8.23 -18.44
CA HIS A 356 -19.08 -8.28 -19.73
C HIS A 356 -20.27 -7.31 -19.80
N GLY A 357 -20.44 -6.65 -20.95
CA GLY A 357 -21.45 -5.63 -21.20
C GLY A 357 -21.11 -4.24 -20.65
N ILE A 358 -19.86 -4.01 -20.23
CA ILE A 358 -19.36 -2.71 -19.75
C ILE A 358 -19.30 -1.73 -20.90
N ILE A 359 -18.58 -2.12 -21.96
CA ILE A 359 -18.37 -1.30 -23.15
C ILE A 359 -19.71 -1.04 -23.82
N LYS A 360 -20.51 -2.09 -24.03
CA LYS A 360 -21.85 -1.94 -24.60
C LYS A 360 -22.73 -0.96 -23.81
N MET A 361 -22.73 -1.03 -22.47
CA MET A 361 -23.53 -0.12 -21.65
C MET A 361 -23.07 1.34 -21.79
N ARG A 362 -21.76 1.57 -21.90
CA ARG A 362 -21.18 2.89 -22.19
C ARG A 362 -21.58 3.38 -23.57
N GLU A 363 -21.35 2.57 -24.61
CA GLU A 363 -21.64 2.96 -26.00
C GLU A 363 -23.14 3.19 -26.22
N ASP A 364 -24.02 2.37 -25.64
CA ASP A 364 -25.46 2.58 -25.72
C ASP A 364 -25.87 3.92 -25.09
N PHE A 365 -25.22 4.32 -23.98
CA PHE A 365 -25.46 5.61 -23.34
C PHE A 365 -24.96 6.77 -24.21
N LEU A 366 -23.72 6.72 -24.68
CA LEU A 366 -23.12 7.73 -25.56
C LEU A 366 -23.96 7.91 -26.84
N LYS A 367 -24.36 6.80 -27.46
CA LYS A 367 -25.25 6.79 -28.63
C LYS A 367 -26.62 7.37 -28.32
N SER A 368 -27.20 7.11 -27.14
CA SER A 368 -28.49 7.70 -26.74
C SER A 368 -28.44 9.22 -26.59
N ARG A 369 -27.24 9.78 -26.37
CA ARG A 369 -26.98 11.22 -26.27
C ARG A 369 -26.50 11.84 -27.59
N GLY A 370 -26.06 11.02 -28.54
CA GLY A 370 -25.48 11.49 -29.81
C GLY A 370 -24.13 12.19 -29.65
N VAL A 371 -23.36 11.83 -28.61
CA VAL A 371 -22.05 12.43 -28.30
C VAL A 371 -20.98 11.36 -28.14
N THR A 372 -19.73 11.70 -28.40
CA THR A 372 -18.57 10.87 -28.04
C THR A 372 -18.05 11.20 -26.64
N GLY A 373 -17.19 10.35 -26.07
CA GLY A 373 -16.49 10.69 -24.83
C GLY A 373 -15.68 11.98 -24.97
N ALA A 374 -14.95 12.15 -26.07
CA ALA A 374 -14.18 13.37 -26.32
C ALA A 374 -15.05 14.62 -26.44
N ASP A 375 -16.27 14.52 -27.01
CA ASP A 375 -17.23 15.63 -27.04
C ASP A 375 -17.66 16.04 -25.64
N ILE A 376 -17.92 15.06 -24.76
CA ILE A 376 -18.28 15.33 -23.35
C ILE A 376 -17.14 16.10 -22.67
N ILE A 377 -15.90 15.63 -22.82
CA ILE A 377 -14.73 16.27 -22.19
C ILE A 377 -14.52 17.69 -22.73
N ARG A 378 -14.67 17.91 -24.04
CA ARG A 378 -14.59 19.24 -24.64
C ARG A 378 -15.72 20.16 -24.17
N ALA A 379 -16.94 19.65 -24.10
CA ALA A 379 -18.09 20.41 -23.62
C ALA A 379 -17.90 20.80 -22.15
N GLU A 380 -17.50 19.85 -21.29
CA GLU A 380 -17.19 20.11 -19.90
C GLU A 380 -16.04 21.11 -19.75
N ALA A 381 -14.97 21.00 -20.55
CA ALA A 381 -13.87 21.98 -20.54
C ALA A 381 -14.33 23.39 -20.98
N ALA A 382 -15.21 23.50 -21.97
CA ALA A 382 -15.75 24.77 -22.45
C ALA A 382 -16.80 25.38 -21.52
N GLU A 383 -17.56 24.54 -20.81
CA GLU A 383 -18.54 24.94 -19.79
C GLU A 383 -17.87 25.27 -18.43
N GLY A 384 -16.55 25.09 -18.30
CA GLY A 384 -15.82 25.25 -17.03
C GLY A 384 -16.00 24.07 -16.07
N GLU A 385 -16.65 23.00 -16.49
CA GLU A 385 -16.76 21.72 -15.76
C GLU A 385 -15.44 20.90 -15.81
N VAL A 386 -14.30 21.54 -15.55
CA VAL A 386 -13.14 20.83 -14.98
C VAL A 386 -13.38 20.69 -13.48
N SER A 387 -14.29 19.77 -13.13
CA SER A 387 -14.52 19.17 -11.82
C SER A 387 -14.26 20.00 -10.54
N SER A 388 -14.58 21.30 -10.49
CA SER A 388 -14.35 22.06 -9.26
C SER A 388 -14.97 23.45 -9.12
N ASP A 389 -15.51 24.01 -10.20
CA ASP A 389 -15.93 25.41 -10.27
C ASP A 389 -17.04 25.83 -9.31
N GLU A 390 -17.71 24.93 -8.58
CA GLU A 390 -18.78 25.29 -7.64
C GLU A 390 -18.36 25.32 -6.16
N VAL A 391 -17.12 24.93 -5.83
CA VAL A 391 -16.72 24.85 -4.42
C VAL A 391 -16.47 26.25 -3.88
N THR A 392 -17.42 26.74 -3.08
CA THR A 392 -17.33 28.05 -2.41
C THR A 392 -17.06 27.95 -0.92
N LYS A 393 -17.25 26.77 -0.30
CA LYS A 393 -17.11 26.55 1.15
C LYS A 393 -16.94 25.07 1.52
N ASP A 394 -16.86 24.78 2.82
CA ASP A 394 -16.74 23.45 3.41
C ASP A 394 -15.43 22.71 3.02
N VAL A 395 -14.34 23.45 2.76
CA VAL A 395 -13.04 22.88 2.38
C VAL A 395 -12.13 22.66 3.60
N VAL A 396 -11.60 21.45 3.76
CA VAL A 396 -10.68 21.06 4.82
C VAL A 396 -9.31 20.72 4.23
N LEU A 397 -8.31 21.55 4.50
CA LEU A 397 -6.93 21.32 4.14
C LEU A 397 -6.26 20.44 5.20
N VAL A 398 -5.78 19.28 4.77
CA VAL A 398 -5.24 18.23 5.65
C VAL A 398 -3.77 18.01 5.32
N PRO A 399 -2.84 18.55 6.13
CA PRO A 399 -1.42 18.22 5.99
C PRO A 399 -1.18 16.72 6.20
N VAL A 400 -0.48 16.09 5.27
CA VAL A 400 0.07 14.73 5.40
C VAL A 400 1.59 14.88 5.39
N ALA A 401 2.18 15.06 6.57
CA ALA A 401 3.58 15.43 6.74
C ALA A 401 4.19 14.87 8.03
N THR A 402 5.51 15.00 8.15
CA THR A 402 6.24 14.77 9.40
C THR A 402 6.61 16.10 10.07
N ILE A 403 7.34 16.05 11.19
CA ILE A 403 7.78 17.25 11.90
C ILE A 403 8.88 17.94 11.09
N GLY A 404 8.85 19.28 11.04
CA GLY A 404 9.82 20.08 10.28
C GLY A 404 9.44 20.34 8.82
N CYS A 405 8.36 19.76 8.29
CA CYS A 405 8.01 19.94 6.87
C CYS A 405 7.53 21.35 6.51
N GLY A 406 7.31 22.24 7.48
CA GLY A 406 6.79 23.59 7.23
C GLY A 406 5.27 23.71 7.25
N LYS A 407 4.53 22.64 7.62
CA LYS A 407 3.04 22.62 7.71
C LYS A 407 2.43 23.89 8.30
N THR A 408 2.81 24.23 9.53
CA THR A 408 2.27 25.38 10.26
C THR A 408 2.64 26.70 9.59
N THR A 409 3.83 26.80 8.99
CA THR A 409 4.23 28.01 8.24
C THR A 409 3.35 28.19 7.01
N VAL A 410 3.12 27.13 6.24
CA VAL A 410 2.20 27.17 5.09
C VAL A 410 0.77 27.47 5.54
N ALA A 411 0.31 26.85 6.63
CA ALA A 411 -1.02 27.09 7.19
C ALA A 411 -1.22 28.56 7.57
N LEU A 412 -0.28 29.16 8.31
CA LEU A 412 -0.34 30.57 8.70
C LEU A 412 -0.26 31.51 7.50
N GLY A 413 0.52 31.17 6.48
CA GLY A 413 0.54 31.92 5.22
C GLY A 413 -0.83 31.94 4.55
N LEU A 414 -1.52 30.81 4.47
CA LEU A 414 -2.88 30.72 3.94
C LEU A 414 -3.89 31.51 4.79
N VAL A 415 -3.79 31.44 6.12
CA VAL A 415 -4.63 32.23 7.04
C VAL A 415 -4.42 33.73 6.82
N LYS A 416 -3.17 34.17 6.67
CA LYS A 416 -2.83 35.58 6.46
C LYS A 416 -3.39 36.12 5.13
N LEU A 417 -3.36 35.30 4.09
CA LEU A 417 -3.78 35.69 2.74
C LEU A 417 -5.31 35.64 2.57
N PHE A 418 -5.99 34.68 3.19
CA PHE A 418 -7.39 34.39 2.88
C PHE A 418 -8.34 34.39 4.10
N GLY A 419 -7.82 34.58 5.32
CA GLY A 419 -8.63 34.62 6.53
C GLY A 419 -9.22 33.27 6.96
N TRP A 420 -8.77 32.16 6.37
CA TRP A 420 -9.32 30.83 6.64
C TRP A 420 -9.11 30.35 8.08
N GLY A 421 -9.94 29.40 8.51
CA GLY A 421 -9.83 28.80 9.84
C GLY A 421 -8.55 27.98 10.01
N HIS A 422 -7.95 27.97 11.19
CA HIS A 422 -6.75 27.16 11.47
C HIS A 422 -6.84 26.54 12.85
N ILE A 423 -6.80 25.20 12.91
CA ILE A 423 -6.83 24.46 14.16
C ILE A 423 -5.56 23.62 14.25
N GLN A 424 -4.74 23.90 15.26
CA GLN A 424 -3.53 23.12 15.55
C GLN A 424 -3.85 22.02 16.54
N ASN A 425 -3.52 20.78 16.18
CA ASN A 425 -3.71 19.63 17.08
C ASN A 425 -2.88 19.76 18.36
N ASP A 426 -1.77 20.49 18.33
CA ASP A 426 -0.94 20.76 19.50
C ASP A 426 -1.66 21.63 20.53
N ASN A 427 -2.56 22.54 20.13
CA ASN A 427 -3.35 23.39 21.04
C ASN A 427 -4.51 22.65 21.74
N ILE A 428 -4.85 21.43 21.32
CA ILE A 428 -5.93 20.66 21.93
C ILE A 428 -5.44 19.96 23.21
N THR A 429 -5.89 20.44 24.37
CA THR A 429 -5.40 20.02 25.70
C THR A 429 -6.24 18.93 26.39
N VAL A 430 -7.31 18.43 25.74
CA VAL A 430 -8.19 17.42 26.37
C VAL A 430 -7.46 16.11 26.67
N LYS A 431 -7.72 15.55 27.87
CA LYS A 431 -7.02 14.34 28.36
C LYS A 431 -7.51 13.02 27.75
N ARG A 432 -8.74 12.98 27.23
CA ARG A 432 -9.35 11.83 26.55
C ARG A 432 -10.09 12.31 25.31
N GLY A 433 -10.14 11.49 24.27
CA GLY A 433 -10.86 11.82 23.03
C GLY A 433 -10.23 12.94 22.20
N LYS A 434 -8.92 13.21 22.36
CA LYS A 434 -8.21 14.27 21.62
C LYS A 434 -8.44 14.24 20.09
N PRO A 435 -8.43 13.08 19.40
CA PRO A 435 -8.73 13.03 17.96
C PRO A 435 -10.15 13.53 17.62
N GLN A 436 -11.13 13.18 18.44
CA GLN A 436 -12.51 13.63 18.27
C GLN A 436 -12.65 15.12 18.58
N ALA A 437 -12.05 15.60 19.67
CA ALA A 437 -12.05 17.02 20.01
C ALA A 437 -11.39 17.90 18.93
N PHE A 438 -10.32 17.40 18.32
CA PHE A 438 -9.67 18.05 17.18
C PHE A 438 -10.61 18.14 15.96
N ALA A 439 -11.25 17.02 15.59
CA ALA A 439 -12.23 17.01 14.50
C ALA A 439 -13.43 17.94 14.78
N THR A 440 -13.94 17.96 16.02
CA THR A 440 -15.02 18.88 16.43
C THR A 440 -14.59 20.34 16.32
N ALA A 441 -13.37 20.69 16.76
CA ALA A 441 -12.84 22.04 16.59
C ALA A 441 -12.71 22.43 15.11
N CYS A 442 -12.31 21.49 14.25
CA CYS A 442 -12.30 21.71 12.80
C CYS A 442 -13.70 21.97 12.24
N CYS A 443 -14.70 21.19 12.66
CA CYS A 443 -16.10 21.38 12.24
C CYS A 443 -16.66 22.73 12.69
N ASN A 444 -16.31 23.18 13.89
CA ASN A 444 -16.74 24.48 14.40
C ASN A 444 -16.13 25.63 13.59
N ALA A 445 -14.83 25.57 13.26
CA ALA A 445 -14.18 26.58 12.42
C ALA A 445 -14.79 26.62 11.00
N LEU A 446 -15.13 25.46 10.44
CA LEU A 446 -15.76 25.36 9.12
C LEU A 446 -17.20 25.88 9.08
N ALA A 447 -17.83 26.09 10.24
CA ALA A 447 -19.15 26.71 10.31
C ALA A 447 -19.09 28.24 10.08
N GLU A 448 -17.94 28.86 10.36
CA GLU A 448 -17.71 30.30 10.23
C GLU A 448 -16.93 30.65 8.95
N GLU A 449 -16.00 29.77 8.54
CA GLU A 449 -15.07 30.00 7.44
C GLU A 449 -15.31 29.08 6.25
N ASN A 450 -15.09 29.57 5.03
CA ASN A 450 -15.24 28.79 3.79
C ASN A 450 -14.25 27.61 3.68
N ALA A 451 -13.06 27.78 4.25
CA ALA A 451 -12.05 26.75 4.32
C ALA A 451 -11.35 26.76 5.67
N MET A 452 -10.79 25.62 6.05
CA MET A 452 -10.02 25.49 7.28
C MET A 452 -8.82 24.54 7.14
N ILE A 453 -7.75 24.82 7.86
CA ILE A 453 -6.55 23.99 7.93
C ILE A 453 -6.57 23.15 9.22
N ALA A 454 -6.63 21.83 9.05
CA ALA A 454 -6.52 20.86 10.13
C ALA A 454 -5.05 20.52 10.42
N ASP A 455 -4.32 21.45 11.04
CA ASP A 455 -2.87 21.39 11.30
C ASP A 455 -2.49 20.28 12.31
N ARG A 456 -2.37 19.08 11.76
CA ARG A 456 -1.87 17.84 12.38
C ARG A 456 -0.98 17.15 11.36
N ASN A 457 -0.06 16.29 11.81
CA ASN A 457 0.83 15.56 10.90
C ASN A 457 0.07 14.64 9.92
N ASN A 458 -0.97 13.93 10.38
CA ASN A 458 -1.73 12.93 9.61
C ASN A 458 -0.87 11.93 8.80
N HIS A 459 0.37 11.71 9.24
CA HIS A 459 1.38 10.87 8.58
C HIS A 459 0.99 9.39 8.46
N GLN A 460 0.01 8.92 9.24
CA GLN A 460 -0.47 7.53 9.20
C GLN A 460 -1.88 7.45 8.62
N ARG A 461 -2.19 6.38 7.88
CA ARG A 461 -3.51 6.17 7.24
C ARG A 461 -4.64 6.20 8.25
N ARG A 462 -4.46 5.60 9.42
CA ARG A 462 -5.46 5.61 10.50
C ARG A 462 -5.84 7.02 10.97
N GLU A 463 -4.90 7.97 10.92
CA GLU A 463 -5.14 9.35 11.33
C GLU A 463 -5.99 10.07 10.29
N ARG A 464 -5.71 9.82 9.01
CA ARG A 464 -6.49 10.34 7.87
C ARG A 464 -7.91 9.79 7.85
N GLN A 465 -8.07 8.47 8.00
CA GLN A 465 -9.37 7.82 8.13
C GLN A 465 -10.18 8.45 9.27
N GLN A 466 -9.58 8.60 10.46
CA GLN A 466 -10.28 9.16 11.60
C GLN A 466 -10.74 10.60 11.35
N LEU A 467 -9.90 11.46 10.79
CA LEU A 467 -10.26 12.85 10.52
C LEU A 467 -11.38 12.95 9.48
N ILE A 468 -11.24 12.22 8.37
CA ILE A 468 -12.24 12.18 7.29
C ILE A 468 -13.58 11.68 7.84
N ASP A 469 -13.59 10.55 8.56
CA ASP A 469 -14.82 9.96 9.11
C ASP A 469 -15.50 10.88 10.12
N ASP A 470 -14.73 11.49 11.03
CA ASP A 470 -15.31 12.29 12.11
C ASP A 470 -15.81 13.65 11.63
N VAL A 471 -15.11 14.30 10.67
CA VAL A 471 -15.60 15.52 10.04
C VAL A 471 -16.80 15.24 9.15
N SER A 472 -16.76 14.18 8.32
CA SER A 472 -17.86 13.83 7.39
C SER A 472 -19.16 13.46 8.11
N LYS A 473 -19.10 13.02 9.38
CA LYS A 473 -20.30 12.78 10.20
C LYS A 473 -21.06 14.08 10.52
N VAL A 474 -20.33 15.19 10.68
CA VAL A 474 -20.88 16.48 11.10
C VAL A 474 -21.13 17.38 9.88
N VAL A 475 -20.21 17.37 8.92
CA VAL A 475 -20.27 18.13 7.67
C VAL A 475 -20.21 17.13 6.50
N PRO A 476 -21.35 16.55 6.09
CA PRO A 476 -21.38 15.49 5.06
C PRO A 476 -20.85 15.91 3.68
N ASN A 477 -20.87 17.23 3.40
CA ASN A 477 -20.42 17.80 2.14
C ASN A 477 -18.97 18.32 2.19
N ALA A 478 -18.25 18.08 3.29
CA ALA A 478 -16.88 18.56 3.44
C ALA A 478 -15.98 18.03 2.32
N ARG A 479 -15.20 18.92 1.72
CA ARG A 479 -14.18 18.61 0.70
C ARG A 479 -12.82 18.52 1.37
N PHE A 480 -12.10 17.42 1.17
CA PHE A 480 -10.79 17.22 1.80
C PHE A 480 -9.68 17.40 0.77
N VAL A 481 -8.76 18.33 1.05
CA VAL A 481 -7.56 18.56 0.25
C VAL A 481 -6.35 18.06 1.03
N ALA A 482 -5.67 17.02 0.54
CA ALA A 482 -4.42 16.57 1.14
C ALA A 482 -3.28 17.51 0.72
N LEU A 483 -2.61 18.12 1.70
CA LEU A 483 -1.32 18.78 1.51
C LEU A 483 -0.23 17.75 1.79
N HIS A 484 0.11 16.96 0.77
CA HIS A 484 0.97 15.79 0.89
C HIS A 484 2.43 16.18 0.75
N PHE A 485 3.12 16.37 1.88
CA PHE A 485 4.56 16.56 1.87
C PHE A 485 5.21 15.22 1.53
N VAL A 486 5.69 15.08 0.30
CA VAL A 486 6.12 13.82 -0.29
C VAL A 486 7.40 13.35 0.39
N HIS A 487 7.29 12.25 1.13
CA HIS A 487 8.44 11.56 1.70
C HIS A 487 8.84 10.42 0.77
N ASP A 488 9.54 10.75 -0.32
CA ASP A 488 10.11 9.72 -1.19
C ASP A 488 11.27 9.02 -0.47
N ARG A 489 11.17 7.70 -0.35
CA ARG A 489 12.18 6.85 0.28
C ARG A 489 13.52 6.87 -0.45
N SER A 490 13.53 7.18 -1.75
CA SER A 490 14.76 7.39 -2.51
C SER A 490 15.53 8.62 -2.03
N ASN A 491 14.83 9.59 -1.43
CA ASN A 491 15.37 10.89 -1.03
C ASN A 491 15.35 11.14 0.49
N TYR A 492 15.19 10.07 1.30
CA TYR A 492 15.03 10.20 2.76
C TYR A 492 16.18 10.94 3.43
N ASP A 493 17.42 10.80 2.96
CA ASP A 493 18.57 11.48 3.59
C ASP A 493 18.55 13.00 3.36
N GLN A 494 18.16 13.46 2.17
CA GLN A 494 18.02 14.90 1.91
C GLN A 494 16.84 15.47 2.68
N ILE A 495 15.70 14.77 2.69
CA ILE A 495 14.52 15.15 3.46
C ILE A 495 14.88 15.24 4.94
N ARG A 496 15.54 14.22 5.49
CA ARG A 496 16.02 14.18 6.87
C ARG A 496 16.89 15.39 7.19
N THR A 497 17.80 15.75 6.29
CA THR A 497 18.71 16.90 6.47
C THR A 497 17.94 18.21 6.46
N ALA A 498 17.12 18.46 5.43
CA ALA A 498 16.32 19.68 5.30
C ALA A 498 15.35 19.90 6.48
N LEU A 499 14.69 18.84 6.94
CA LEU A 499 13.80 18.91 8.09
C LEU A 499 14.57 19.23 9.38
N ARG A 500 15.76 18.65 9.57
CA ARG A 500 16.60 18.90 10.75
C ARG A 500 17.06 20.35 10.80
N ASP A 501 17.61 20.84 9.69
CA ASP A 501 18.10 22.21 9.58
C ASP A 501 16.96 23.20 9.85
N ARG A 502 15.75 22.92 9.35
CA ARG A 502 14.57 23.75 9.58
C ARG A 502 14.05 23.71 11.01
N VAL A 503 14.16 22.58 11.71
CA VAL A 503 13.77 22.49 13.13
C VAL A 503 14.81 23.17 14.02
N LEU A 504 16.11 23.00 13.72
CA LEU A 504 17.21 23.59 14.48
C LEU A 504 17.30 25.11 14.30
N SER A 505 17.09 25.62 13.08
CA SER A 505 17.15 27.07 12.79
C SER A 505 15.98 27.85 13.40
N ARG A 506 14.84 27.21 13.62
CA ARG A 506 13.63 27.82 14.20
C ARG A 506 13.68 27.97 15.73
N GLY A 507 14.61 27.27 16.38
CA GLY A 507 14.84 27.37 17.82
C GLY A 507 13.59 27.16 18.69
N ASP A 508 13.45 27.96 19.76
CA ASP A 508 12.34 27.86 20.73
C ASP A 508 10.97 28.34 20.21
N ASN A 509 10.90 28.82 18.96
CA ASN A 509 9.64 29.17 18.29
C ASN A 509 8.95 27.95 17.66
N HIS A 510 9.48 26.73 17.83
CA HIS A 510 8.79 25.50 17.51
C HIS A 510 7.91 25.03 18.69
N GLN A 511 6.60 24.93 18.47
CA GLN A 511 5.61 24.68 19.53
C GLN A 511 5.84 23.42 20.39
N THR A 512 6.39 22.37 19.78
CA THR A 512 6.58 21.05 20.40
C THR A 512 8.05 20.66 20.67
N ILE A 513 9.03 21.42 20.17
CA ILE A 513 10.47 21.10 20.22
C ILE A 513 11.21 22.28 20.83
N HIS A 514 11.86 22.07 21.97
CA HIS A 514 12.62 23.10 22.69
C HIS A 514 14.11 22.94 22.43
N THR A 515 14.84 24.06 22.34
CA THR A 515 16.31 24.10 22.25
C THR A 515 17.02 23.62 23.52
N SER A 516 16.26 23.46 24.62
CA SER A 516 16.74 22.84 25.87
C SER A 516 16.97 21.32 25.77
N LYS A 517 16.59 20.67 24.66
CA LYS A 517 16.83 19.25 24.38
C LYS A 517 18.04 19.07 23.48
N GLY A 518 18.87 18.08 23.79
CA GLY A 518 20.05 17.77 22.98
C GLY A 518 19.67 17.45 21.53
N PRO A 519 20.50 17.81 20.53
CA PRO A 519 20.22 17.55 19.11
C PRO A 519 19.83 16.10 18.81
N GLU A 520 20.41 15.12 19.53
CA GLU A 520 20.12 13.69 19.36
C GLU A 520 18.69 13.29 19.73
N GLU A 521 18.10 13.96 20.72
CA GLU A 521 16.75 13.72 21.21
C GLU A 521 15.69 14.20 20.21
N ILE A 522 15.91 15.40 19.68
CA ILE A 522 15.11 16.03 18.62
C ILE A 522 15.14 15.15 17.37
N ILE A 523 16.34 14.69 17.01
CA ILE A 523 16.57 13.74 15.92
C ILE A 523 15.74 12.46 16.14
N GLY A 524 15.81 11.82 17.30
CA GLY A 524 15.09 10.58 17.59
C GLY A 524 13.57 10.70 17.45
N ILE A 525 12.99 11.85 17.84
CA ILE A 525 11.57 12.14 17.65
C ILE A 525 11.23 12.23 16.16
N MET A 526 12.01 13.00 15.40
CA MET A 526 11.82 13.18 13.96
C MET A 526 11.91 11.86 13.20
N GLU A 527 12.89 11.01 13.52
CA GLU A 527 13.02 9.66 12.95
C GLU A 527 11.77 8.82 13.17
N GLY A 528 11.17 8.92 14.37
CA GLY A 528 9.94 8.19 14.69
C GLY A 528 8.77 8.56 13.79
N PHE A 529 8.64 9.83 13.40
CA PHE A 529 7.60 10.28 12.45
C PHE A 529 7.92 9.86 11.02
N LEU A 530 9.17 10.01 10.58
CA LEU A 530 9.64 9.58 9.25
C LEU A 530 9.46 8.07 9.01
N HIS A 531 9.77 7.25 10.01
CA HIS A 531 9.65 5.80 9.89
C HIS A 531 8.18 5.33 9.83
N ARG A 532 7.27 6.05 10.51
CA ARG A 532 5.83 5.74 10.53
C ARG A 532 5.04 6.44 9.42
N PHE A 533 5.70 7.23 8.58
CA PHE A 533 5.03 7.92 7.48
C PHE A 533 4.50 6.90 6.45
N GLU A 534 3.21 7.00 6.17
CA GLU A 534 2.49 6.25 5.14
C GLU A 534 2.02 7.24 4.06
N PRO A 535 2.61 7.20 2.85
CA PRO A 535 2.24 8.09 1.74
C PRO A 535 0.74 8.05 1.43
N VAL A 536 0.23 9.13 0.84
CA VAL A 536 -1.15 9.18 0.35
C VAL A 536 -1.32 8.21 -0.82
N ASN A 537 -2.38 7.39 -0.79
CA ASN A 537 -2.77 6.51 -1.89
C ASN A 537 -4.21 6.78 -2.33
N HIS A 538 -4.41 7.70 -3.26
CA HIS A 538 -5.73 8.16 -3.72
C HIS A 538 -6.62 7.05 -4.32
N GLU A 539 -6.06 5.88 -4.64
CA GLU A 539 -6.82 4.73 -5.17
C GLU A 539 -7.40 3.81 -4.07
N ALA A 540 -7.06 4.04 -2.80
CA ALA A 540 -7.41 3.13 -1.70
C ALA A 540 -7.92 3.86 -0.44
N PRO A 541 -9.01 3.38 0.21
CA PRO A 541 -9.50 3.94 1.47
C PRO A 541 -8.45 3.92 2.59
N PRO A 542 -8.26 5.01 3.36
CA PRO A 542 -9.10 6.23 3.42
C PRO A 542 -8.80 7.31 2.38
N ASP A 543 -7.68 7.18 1.67
CA ASP A 543 -7.11 8.27 0.91
C ASP A 543 -7.90 8.52 -0.40
N ASP A 544 -8.73 7.57 -0.83
CA ASP A 544 -9.81 7.77 -1.83
C ASP A 544 -10.83 8.84 -1.39
N GLY A 545 -10.82 9.22 -0.11
CA GLY A 545 -11.63 10.30 0.46
C GLY A 545 -11.16 11.71 0.08
N PHE A 546 -9.87 11.94 -0.22
CA PHE A 546 -9.36 13.27 -0.60
C PHE A 546 -9.84 13.69 -1.99
N ASP A 547 -10.52 14.83 -2.09
CA ASP A 547 -10.98 15.40 -3.36
C ASP A 547 -9.79 15.85 -4.22
N ILE A 548 -8.78 16.46 -3.59
CA ILE A 548 -7.52 16.87 -4.24
C ILE A 548 -6.35 16.39 -3.39
N VAL A 549 -5.28 15.94 -4.04
CA VAL A 549 -3.98 15.70 -3.41
C VAL A 549 -2.97 16.66 -4.04
N ILE A 550 -2.43 17.57 -3.23
CA ILE A 550 -1.39 18.51 -3.63
C ILE A 550 -0.07 17.97 -3.08
N ASP A 551 0.77 17.45 -3.97
CA ASP A 551 2.11 16.98 -3.61
C ASP A 551 3.05 18.18 -3.39
N LEU A 552 3.67 18.22 -2.22
CA LEU A 552 4.57 19.26 -1.75
C LEU A 552 5.95 18.67 -1.49
N ASP A 553 7.02 19.41 -1.79
CA ASP A 553 8.38 18.94 -1.54
C ASP A 553 8.83 19.41 -0.14
N PRO A 554 9.08 18.50 0.82
CA PRO A 554 9.51 18.89 2.15
C PRO A 554 10.91 19.53 2.19
N THR A 555 11.71 19.37 1.13
CA THR A 555 13.09 19.89 1.02
C THR A 555 13.14 21.35 0.55
N VAL A 556 12.12 21.81 -0.18
CA VAL A 556 12.04 23.20 -0.66
C VAL A 556 11.48 24.15 0.41
N SER A 557 11.54 25.46 0.16
CA SER A 557 11.07 26.46 1.12
C SER A 557 9.56 26.37 1.33
N SER A 558 9.10 26.75 2.54
CA SER A 558 7.65 26.86 2.82
C SER A 558 6.95 27.86 1.88
N ARG A 559 7.69 28.84 1.36
CA ARG A 559 7.20 29.83 0.39
C ARG A 559 6.89 29.21 -0.97
N GLN A 560 7.78 28.35 -1.48
CA GLN A 560 7.52 27.63 -2.73
C GLN A 560 6.34 26.66 -2.57
N ASN A 561 6.29 25.92 -1.46
CA ASN A 561 5.15 25.06 -1.17
C ASN A 561 3.84 25.85 -1.01
N LEU A 562 3.86 27.04 -0.40
CA LEU A 562 2.70 27.92 -0.30
C LEU A 562 2.17 28.29 -1.69
N GLU A 563 3.05 28.67 -2.62
CA GLU A 563 2.67 28.96 -4.01
C GLU A 563 2.12 27.74 -4.73
N THR A 564 2.73 26.56 -4.59
CA THR A 564 2.17 25.32 -5.14
C THR A 564 0.74 25.07 -4.64
N VAL A 565 0.49 25.27 -3.35
CA VAL A 565 -0.86 25.13 -2.78
C VAL A 565 -1.82 26.16 -3.35
N ILE A 566 -1.45 27.45 -3.36
CA ILE A 566 -2.30 28.53 -3.85
C ILE A 566 -2.60 28.32 -5.33
N THR A 567 -1.58 28.07 -6.16
CA THR A 567 -1.74 27.79 -7.59
C THR A 567 -2.67 26.63 -7.84
N ARG A 568 -2.48 25.52 -7.13
CA ARG A 568 -3.35 24.37 -7.33
C ARG A 568 -4.78 24.66 -6.87
N LEU A 569 -4.99 25.37 -5.76
CA LEU A 569 -6.33 25.73 -5.28
C LEU A 569 -7.02 26.76 -6.17
N TYR A 570 -6.31 27.72 -6.77
CA TYR A 570 -6.91 28.67 -7.72
C TYR A 570 -7.33 27.99 -9.01
N THR A 571 -6.54 27.02 -9.49
CA THR A 571 -6.91 26.20 -10.65
C THR A 571 -8.08 25.28 -10.34
N GLU A 572 -8.06 24.66 -9.15
CA GLU A 572 -8.97 23.57 -8.81
C GLU A 572 -10.10 23.98 -7.88
N TYR A 573 -10.24 25.22 -7.41
CA TYR A 573 -11.38 25.74 -6.64
C TYR A 573 -11.45 27.27 -6.76
N PRO A 574 -11.53 27.86 -7.97
CA PRO A 574 -11.44 29.31 -8.16
C PRO A 574 -12.52 30.10 -7.40
N LYS A 575 -13.74 29.55 -7.27
CA LYS A 575 -14.83 30.22 -6.53
C LYS A 575 -14.68 30.19 -5.01
N LEU A 576 -13.74 29.40 -4.45
CA LEU A 576 -13.44 29.40 -3.02
C LEU A 576 -12.91 30.76 -2.55
N PHE A 577 -12.28 31.50 -3.47
CA PHE A 577 -11.67 32.81 -3.20
C PHE A 577 -12.63 33.99 -3.37
N GLY A 578 -13.92 33.75 -3.64
CA GLY A 578 -14.93 34.81 -3.69
C GLY A 578 -14.67 35.90 -4.75
N GLY A 579 -13.91 35.58 -5.80
CA GLY A 579 -13.51 36.53 -6.85
C GLY A 579 -12.28 37.39 -6.51
N GLN A 580 -11.55 37.09 -5.43
CA GLN A 580 -10.24 37.65 -5.17
C GLN A 580 -9.23 37.14 -6.21
N ASP A 581 -8.38 38.03 -6.72
CA ASP A 581 -7.27 37.65 -7.60
C ASP A 581 -6.21 36.85 -6.82
N MET A 582 -5.51 35.97 -7.53
CA MET A 582 -4.38 35.23 -6.95
C MET A 582 -3.36 36.19 -6.33
N PRO A 583 -2.94 35.97 -5.06
CA PRO A 583 -1.91 36.77 -4.42
C PRO A 583 -0.63 36.82 -5.27
N THR A 584 0.01 37.98 -5.31
CA THR A 584 1.28 38.14 -6.03
C THR A 584 2.42 37.44 -5.30
N PRO A 585 3.57 37.20 -5.96
CA PRO A 585 4.74 36.65 -5.28
C PRO A 585 5.16 37.43 -4.04
N ASP A 586 5.06 38.77 -4.08
CA ASP A 586 5.37 39.67 -2.96
C ASP A 586 4.37 39.50 -1.80
N ASP A 587 3.07 39.32 -2.08
CA ASP A 587 2.06 39.05 -1.05
C ASP A 587 2.34 37.73 -0.33
N MET A 588 2.73 36.70 -1.09
CA MET A 588 3.09 35.40 -0.53
C MET A 588 4.39 35.47 0.29
N ASP A 589 5.36 36.29 -0.12
CA ASP A 589 6.58 36.54 0.64
C ASP A 589 6.28 37.24 1.97
N LEU A 590 5.45 38.28 1.96
CA LEU A 590 4.99 38.97 3.17
C LEU A 590 4.21 38.04 4.10
N ALA A 591 3.37 37.15 3.56
CA ALA A 591 2.62 36.19 4.34
C ALA A 591 3.53 35.15 5.03
N ILE A 592 4.58 34.69 4.35
CA ILE A 592 5.59 33.80 4.93
C ILE A 592 6.45 34.52 5.97
N ASP A 593 6.85 35.77 5.70
CA ASP A 593 7.62 36.57 6.64
C ASP A 593 6.84 36.80 7.94
N ALA A 594 5.56 37.18 7.84
CA ALA A 594 4.66 37.27 8.98
C ALA A 594 4.51 35.93 9.72
N ALA A 595 4.37 34.81 9.00
CA ALA A 595 4.28 33.48 9.61
C ALA A 595 5.58 33.03 10.32
N LEU A 596 6.73 33.61 10.00
CA LEU A 596 8.02 33.32 10.62
C LEU A 596 8.34 34.29 11.77
N ASN A 597 7.98 35.57 11.64
CA ASN A 597 8.38 36.64 12.55
C ASN A 597 7.29 37.03 13.57
N ASP A 598 6.01 37.01 13.18
CA ASP A 598 4.89 37.43 14.04
C ASP A 598 4.24 36.26 14.81
N TYR A 599 4.66 35.02 14.52
CA TYR A 599 4.11 33.83 15.17
C TYR A 599 4.67 33.63 16.59
N HIS A 600 3.81 33.86 17.59
CA HIS A 600 4.08 33.55 18.98
C HIS A 600 3.36 32.27 19.42
N VAL A 601 4.07 31.35 20.08
CA VAL A 601 3.49 30.10 20.58
C VAL A 601 2.63 30.36 21.84
N ASP A 602 1.30 30.28 21.71
CA ASP A 602 0.35 30.49 22.82
C ASP A 602 0.40 29.38 23.90
N ILE A 603 0.62 28.13 23.50
CA ILE A 603 0.69 26.96 24.40
C ILE A 603 1.94 26.15 24.07
N LYS A 604 2.90 26.11 25.01
CA LYS A 604 4.16 25.36 24.87
C LYS A 604 3.99 23.92 25.36
N HIS A 605 4.21 22.94 24.50
CA HIS A 605 4.12 21.51 24.82
C HIS A 605 5.48 20.82 24.73
N GLU A 606 5.95 20.22 25.83
CA GLU A 606 7.26 19.56 25.89
C GLU A 606 7.22 18.11 25.35
N ILE A 607 7.82 17.80 24.19
CA ILE A 607 8.01 16.38 23.75
C ILE A 607 9.23 15.78 24.44
N LYS A 608 9.10 15.24 25.66
CA LYS A 608 10.24 14.64 26.39
C LYS A 608 10.88 13.49 25.60
N GLY A 609 12.18 13.55 25.43
CA GLY A 609 13.02 12.49 24.95
C GLY A 609 14.20 12.22 25.90
N PHE A 610 15.16 11.47 25.37
CA PHE A 610 16.06 10.59 26.10
C PHE A 610 17.48 11.18 26.18
N ASP A 611 18.05 11.43 27.38
CA ASP A 611 19.20 10.64 27.90
C ASP A 611 19.79 11.06 29.29
N LYS A 612 20.39 10.04 29.96
CA LYS A 612 21.55 9.88 30.91
C LYS A 612 22.15 11.10 31.66
N LYS A 613 22.69 11.06 32.91
CA LYS A 613 23.27 10.01 33.80
C LYS A 613 23.55 10.59 35.23
N ASN A 614 23.56 9.70 36.26
CA ASN A 614 24.40 9.56 37.50
C ASN A 614 25.32 10.72 37.98
N ASN A 615 25.70 10.93 39.27
CA ASN A 615 25.60 10.19 40.53
C ASN A 615 25.87 11.14 41.75
N LYS A 616 25.45 10.71 42.95
CA LYS A 616 25.53 11.37 44.26
C LYS A 616 26.95 11.57 44.84
N GLN A 617 27.11 12.53 45.76
CA GLN A 617 27.64 12.28 47.13
C GLN A 617 27.30 13.38 48.16
N ASN A 618 27.25 12.98 49.44
CA ASN A 618 26.63 13.62 50.62
C ASN A 618 27.50 14.67 51.35
N GLY A 619 26.85 15.60 52.08
CA GLY A 619 27.40 16.20 53.32
C GLY A 619 26.84 17.56 53.80
N ASN A 620 25.94 17.54 54.80
CA ASN A 620 25.61 18.56 55.83
C ASN A 620 25.19 20.03 55.51
N ARG A 621 23.94 20.35 55.93
CA ARG A 621 23.36 21.62 56.46
C ARG A 621 23.78 22.98 55.84
N GLN A 622 22.90 23.60 55.04
CA GLN A 622 21.88 24.60 55.45
C GLN A 622 21.10 25.13 54.22
N GLN A 623 19.81 25.41 54.47
CA GLN A 623 18.87 26.28 53.74
C GLN A 623 18.39 25.98 52.28
N THR A 624 17.06 25.84 52.22
CA THR A 624 16.09 26.25 51.19
C THR A 624 15.73 25.35 50.00
N ASN A 625 14.40 25.23 49.83
CA ASN A 625 13.60 24.84 48.64
C ASN A 625 13.41 23.35 48.26
N GLY A 626 12.35 22.77 48.83
CA GLY A 626 11.11 22.47 48.10
C GLY A 626 11.15 21.54 46.88
N ASN A 627 10.97 20.24 47.14
CA ASN A 627 10.76 19.14 46.18
C ASN A 627 9.83 19.47 44.98
N GLN A 628 10.33 19.20 43.77
CA GLN A 628 9.51 18.90 42.58
C GLN A 628 9.25 17.39 42.42
N PRO A 629 8.12 16.97 41.79
CA PRO A 629 7.73 15.56 41.61
C PRO A 629 8.20 14.95 40.27
N LYS A 630 8.61 13.66 40.31
CA LYS A 630 9.09 12.84 39.17
C LYS A 630 7.98 12.42 38.17
N PRO A 631 8.25 12.30 36.85
CA PRO A 631 7.36 11.68 35.86
C PRO A 631 7.49 10.14 35.82
N LYS A 632 6.40 9.40 35.55
CA LYS A 632 6.29 7.92 35.64
C LYS A 632 6.69 7.21 34.34
N GLU A 633 7.64 6.27 34.44
CA GLU A 633 7.93 5.24 33.42
C GLU A 633 6.69 4.42 33.04
N LYS A 634 6.57 4.01 31.77
CA LYS A 634 5.59 3.00 31.36
C LYS A 634 5.99 1.67 31.98
N LYS A 635 5.12 1.11 32.80
CA LYS A 635 5.43 -0.07 33.60
C LYS A 635 4.97 -1.32 32.84
N VAL A 636 5.63 -2.45 33.07
CA VAL A 636 5.12 -3.74 32.62
C VAL A 636 3.72 -3.94 33.22
N GLU A 637 2.72 -4.16 32.37
CA GLU A 637 1.33 -4.37 32.76
C GLU A 637 1.05 -5.84 33.05
N TYR A 638 1.66 -6.76 32.30
CA TYR A 638 1.61 -8.19 32.56
C TYR A 638 2.72 -8.94 31.81
N PHE A 639 3.04 -10.14 32.25
CA PHE A 639 3.90 -11.07 31.51
C PHE A 639 3.05 -12.16 30.88
N ALA A 640 3.44 -12.63 29.69
CA ALA A 640 2.68 -13.64 28.97
C ALA A 640 3.56 -14.51 28.06
N VAL A 641 3.05 -15.71 27.75
CA VAL A 641 3.56 -16.57 26.69
C VAL A 641 2.76 -16.30 25.42
N GLN A 642 3.36 -15.66 24.42
CA GLN A 642 2.74 -15.44 23.11
C GLN A 642 2.83 -16.71 22.27
N VAL A 643 1.74 -17.07 21.59
CA VAL A 643 1.68 -18.24 20.70
C VAL A 643 1.29 -17.85 19.27
N PRO A 644 1.68 -18.63 18.24
CA PRO A 644 1.43 -18.29 16.85
C PRO A 644 -0.06 -18.25 16.50
N ALA A 645 -0.58 -17.07 16.13
CA ALA A 645 -2.00 -16.89 15.81
C ALA A 645 -2.49 -17.74 14.63
N ALA A 646 -1.64 -18.00 13.64
CA ALA A 646 -1.97 -18.88 12.52
C ALA A 646 -2.29 -20.32 12.99
N ARG A 647 -1.55 -20.84 13.97
CA ARG A 647 -1.74 -22.19 14.51
C ARG A 647 -3.03 -22.29 15.32
N ILE A 648 -3.30 -21.34 16.22
CA ILE A 648 -4.54 -21.28 17.00
C ILE A 648 -5.77 -21.21 16.09
N ASN A 649 -5.74 -20.36 15.06
CA ASN A 649 -6.85 -20.24 14.11
C ASN A 649 -7.06 -21.51 13.29
N ALA A 650 -6.00 -22.20 12.86
CA ALA A 650 -6.11 -23.47 12.16
C ALA A 650 -6.76 -24.55 13.05
N ILE A 651 -6.34 -24.64 14.32
CA ILE A 651 -6.90 -25.58 15.31
C ILE A 651 -8.38 -25.30 15.56
N LEU A 652 -8.76 -24.04 15.78
CA LEU A 652 -10.16 -23.65 15.95
C LEU A 652 -11.02 -24.04 14.74
N ASN A 653 -10.57 -23.73 13.52
CA ASN A 653 -11.32 -24.10 12.31
C ASN A 653 -11.47 -25.62 12.19
N ALA A 654 -10.42 -26.39 12.48
CA ALA A 654 -10.46 -27.85 12.44
C ALA A 654 -11.39 -28.44 13.51
N MET A 655 -11.37 -27.90 14.74
CA MET A 655 -12.23 -28.37 15.82
C MET A 655 -13.72 -28.16 15.53
N PHE A 656 -14.09 -27.08 14.83
CA PHE A 656 -15.48 -26.78 14.50
C PHE A 656 -15.94 -27.28 13.13
N ALA A 657 -15.05 -27.87 12.30
CA ALA A 657 -15.36 -28.29 10.93
C ALA A 657 -16.54 -29.27 10.86
N ASP A 658 -16.58 -30.26 11.76
CA ASP A 658 -17.58 -31.34 11.77
C ASP A 658 -18.55 -31.25 12.96
N THR A 659 -18.80 -30.04 13.48
CA THR A 659 -19.66 -29.83 14.66
C THR A 659 -21.07 -29.36 14.28
N SER A 660 -22.05 -29.62 15.15
CA SER A 660 -23.43 -29.17 14.95
C SER A 660 -23.53 -27.64 14.90
N ALA A 661 -24.59 -27.12 14.27
CA ALA A 661 -24.83 -25.68 14.17
C ALA A 661 -24.94 -25.00 15.55
N GLU A 662 -25.44 -25.72 16.56
CA GLU A 662 -25.54 -25.24 17.93
C GLU A 662 -24.17 -25.15 18.61
N ALA A 663 -23.34 -26.19 18.50
CA ALA A 663 -21.98 -26.18 19.06
C ALA A 663 -21.09 -25.11 18.40
N SER A 664 -21.26 -24.89 17.09
CA SER A 664 -20.53 -23.88 16.32
C SER A 664 -21.02 -22.44 16.50
N ARG A 665 -22.14 -22.19 17.18
CA ARG A 665 -22.83 -20.88 17.19
C ARG A 665 -21.90 -19.74 17.65
N MET A 666 -21.26 -19.91 18.81
CA MET A 666 -20.37 -18.90 19.38
C MET A 666 -19.14 -18.65 18.50
N PHE A 667 -18.51 -19.71 17.98
CA PHE A 667 -17.36 -19.57 17.10
C PHE A 667 -17.70 -18.82 15.80
N LYS A 668 -18.80 -19.19 15.14
CA LYS A 668 -19.30 -18.52 13.93
C LYS A 668 -19.67 -17.07 14.22
N GLN A 669 -20.32 -16.80 15.36
CA GLN A 669 -20.62 -15.45 15.80
C GLN A 669 -19.33 -14.63 15.90
N LEU A 670 -18.35 -15.06 16.72
CA LEU A 670 -17.06 -14.38 16.89
C LEU A 670 -16.34 -14.15 15.56
N LYS A 671 -16.39 -15.11 14.63
CA LYS A 671 -15.81 -15.00 13.28
C LYS A 671 -16.52 -13.93 12.45
N ASN A 672 -17.85 -13.93 12.43
CA ASN A 672 -18.66 -12.99 11.64
C ASN A 672 -18.52 -11.55 12.15
N ILE A 673 -18.52 -11.36 13.47
CA ILE A 673 -18.34 -10.03 14.08
C ILE A 673 -16.87 -9.63 14.23
N ARG A 674 -15.93 -10.43 13.70
CA ARG A 674 -14.47 -10.22 13.73
C ARG A 674 -13.92 -9.98 15.15
N ARG A 675 -14.42 -10.73 16.14
CA ARG A 675 -14.02 -10.65 17.56
C ARG A 675 -13.20 -11.83 18.07
N ILE A 676 -12.68 -12.66 17.16
CA ILE A 676 -11.54 -13.53 17.47
C ILE A 676 -10.30 -12.63 17.62
N GLN A 677 -9.50 -12.84 18.67
CA GLN A 677 -8.30 -12.04 18.93
C GLN A 677 -7.29 -12.15 17.78
N ALA A 678 -6.62 -11.04 17.46
CA ALA A 678 -5.57 -11.01 16.44
C ALA A 678 -4.24 -11.61 16.95
N GLU A 679 -4.02 -11.57 18.26
CA GLU A 679 -2.86 -12.11 18.96
C GLU A 679 -3.35 -12.99 20.12
N PHE A 680 -2.68 -14.12 20.32
CA PHE A 680 -3.05 -15.07 21.38
C PHE A 680 -1.89 -15.24 22.34
N HIS A 681 -2.22 -15.30 23.63
CA HIS A 681 -1.24 -15.46 24.68
C HIS A 681 -1.81 -16.17 25.90
N VAL A 682 -0.94 -16.78 26.68
CA VAL A 682 -1.22 -17.25 28.04
C VAL A 682 -0.67 -16.21 29.00
N THR A 683 -1.53 -15.56 29.79
CA THR A 683 -1.09 -14.62 30.82
C THR A 683 -0.37 -15.38 31.92
N LEU A 684 0.89 -15.03 32.21
CA LEU A 684 1.66 -15.59 33.31
C LEU A 684 1.31 -14.87 34.62
N ILE A 685 1.35 -13.53 34.62
CA ILE A 685 0.99 -12.72 35.79
C ILE A 685 0.59 -11.32 35.33
N HIS A 686 -0.48 -10.77 35.89
CA HIS A 686 -0.89 -9.37 35.66
C HIS A 686 -0.39 -8.50 36.81
N ARG A 687 -0.05 -7.24 36.52
CA ARG A 687 0.39 -6.27 37.54
C ARG A 687 -0.62 -6.07 38.68
N ALA A 688 -1.90 -6.34 38.39
CA ALA A 688 -2.99 -6.24 39.35
C ALA A 688 -2.91 -7.33 40.44
N THR A 689 -2.25 -8.46 40.16
CA THR A 689 -2.03 -9.59 41.09
C THR A 689 -0.57 -9.71 41.52
N ALA A 690 0.28 -8.72 41.17
CA ALA A 690 1.70 -8.73 41.51
C ALA A 690 1.96 -8.68 43.02
N ALA A 691 1.07 -8.02 43.78
CA ALA A 691 1.19 -7.93 45.24
C ALA A 691 0.97 -9.29 45.94
N ASP A 692 0.15 -10.15 45.34
CA ASP A 692 -0.19 -11.48 45.88
C ASP A 692 0.82 -12.56 45.45
N HIS A 693 1.63 -12.27 44.41
CA HIS A 693 2.64 -13.18 43.83
C HIS A 693 3.98 -12.46 43.63
N GLN A 694 4.51 -11.91 44.72
CA GLN A 694 5.67 -11.01 44.70
C GLN A 694 6.93 -11.68 44.12
N ASP A 695 7.17 -12.95 44.47
CA ASP A 695 8.34 -13.70 44.00
C ASP A 695 8.30 -13.91 42.48
N THR A 696 7.14 -14.30 41.93
CA THR A 696 6.94 -14.49 40.49
C THR A 696 7.07 -13.18 39.72
N TRP A 697 6.49 -12.09 40.23
CA TRP A 697 6.60 -10.77 39.61
C TRP A 697 8.04 -10.25 39.62
N ALA A 698 8.75 -10.40 40.74
CA ALA A 698 10.14 -9.99 40.89
C ALA A 698 11.05 -10.77 39.93
N HIS A 699 10.90 -12.10 39.87
CA HIS A 699 11.68 -12.96 38.96
C HIS A 699 11.51 -12.56 37.48
N LEU A 700 10.26 -12.43 37.00
CA LEU A 700 10.00 -12.07 35.61
C LEU A 700 10.44 -10.63 35.27
N THR A 701 10.37 -9.71 36.25
CA THR A 701 10.87 -8.35 36.10
C THR A 701 12.40 -8.31 36.01
N ASP A 702 13.10 -9.16 36.77
CA ASP A 702 14.56 -9.31 36.69
C ASP A 702 14.99 -9.89 35.34
N LEU A 703 14.33 -10.95 34.86
CA LEU A 703 14.56 -11.50 33.52
C LEU A 703 14.34 -10.45 32.43
N TYR A 704 13.29 -9.63 32.57
CA TYR A 704 13.01 -8.53 31.65
C TYR A 704 14.08 -7.45 31.69
N ALA A 705 14.52 -7.03 32.87
CA ALA A 705 15.57 -6.04 33.02
C ALA A 705 16.89 -6.52 32.41
N LYS A 706 17.29 -7.78 32.69
CA LYS A 706 18.50 -8.40 32.15
C LYS A 706 18.45 -8.53 30.63
N ALA A 707 17.36 -9.06 30.07
CA ALA A 707 17.21 -9.23 28.63
C ALA A 707 17.06 -7.89 27.89
N SER A 708 16.51 -6.87 28.57
CA SER A 708 16.41 -5.51 28.03
C SER A 708 17.74 -4.75 28.08
N ALA A 709 18.67 -5.07 28.98
CA ALA A 709 19.87 -4.26 29.22
C ALA A 709 20.82 -4.20 28.01
N PRO A 710 21.53 -3.08 27.79
CA PRO A 710 22.62 -3.00 26.81
C PRO A 710 23.74 -4.02 27.11
N THR A 711 24.39 -4.54 26.07
CA THR A 711 25.56 -5.44 26.16
C THR A 711 26.77 -4.79 25.49
N GLU A 712 27.98 -5.34 25.66
CA GLU A 712 29.20 -4.81 25.03
C GLU A 712 29.10 -4.75 23.49
N GLU A 713 28.35 -5.67 22.90
CA GLU A 713 28.08 -5.74 21.46
C GLU A 713 26.87 -4.89 21.04
N ARG A 714 26.09 -4.36 22.00
CA ARG A 714 24.83 -3.65 21.75
C ARG A 714 24.58 -2.55 22.79
N ALA A 715 24.94 -1.33 22.41
CA ALA A 715 24.92 -0.15 23.29
C ALA A 715 23.52 0.42 23.65
N PHE A 716 22.43 -0.21 23.22
CA PHE A 716 21.05 0.26 23.44
C PHE A 716 20.17 -0.84 24.04
N PRO A 717 19.14 -0.52 24.84
CA PRO A 717 18.24 -1.51 25.42
C PRO A 717 17.23 -2.11 24.41
N ILE A 718 16.79 -3.38 24.59
CA ILE A 718 15.73 -3.97 23.72
C ILE A 718 14.37 -3.53 24.27
N PRO A 719 13.51 -2.87 23.48
CA PRO A 719 12.18 -2.44 23.94
C PRO A 719 11.18 -3.58 24.20
N ASP A 720 11.36 -4.73 23.56
CA ASP A 720 10.53 -5.95 23.70
C ASP A 720 11.42 -7.21 23.72
N PRO A 721 12.16 -7.45 24.81
CA PRO A 721 13.10 -8.57 24.88
C PRO A 721 12.37 -9.92 24.96
N LYS A 722 12.92 -10.92 24.26
CA LYS A 722 12.52 -12.32 24.47
C LYS A 722 13.09 -12.79 25.81
N LEU A 723 12.20 -13.16 26.74
CA LEU A 723 12.59 -13.62 28.08
C LEU A 723 12.90 -15.12 28.13
N GLY A 724 12.26 -15.89 27.24
CA GLY A 724 12.42 -17.34 27.19
C GLY A 724 11.47 -18.00 26.19
N ALA A 725 11.50 -19.32 26.15
CA ALA A 725 10.60 -20.16 25.37
C ALA A 725 9.83 -21.10 26.31
N CYS A 726 8.59 -21.42 25.95
CA CYS A 726 7.72 -22.30 26.73
C CYS A 726 6.83 -23.11 25.78
N SER A 727 6.73 -24.43 25.98
CA SER A 727 5.77 -25.26 25.24
C SER A 727 4.38 -25.10 25.84
N VAL A 728 3.39 -24.83 25.00
CA VAL A 728 1.99 -24.63 25.37
C VAL A 728 1.14 -25.74 24.79
N ARG A 729 0.72 -26.67 25.64
CA ARG A 729 -0.17 -27.77 25.25
C ARG A 729 -1.62 -27.34 25.36
N LEU A 730 -2.40 -27.47 24.29
CA LEU A 730 -3.85 -27.21 24.34
C LEU A 730 -4.59 -28.46 24.82
N GLU A 731 -5.49 -28.31 25.79
CA GLU A 731 -6.24 -29.44 26.35
C GLU A 731 -7.71 -29.43 25.91
N ARG A 732 -8.42 -28.34 26.18
CA ARG A 732 -9.86 -28.21 25.90
C ARG A 732 -10.22 -26.79 25.52
N LEU A 733 -11.25 -26.62 24.72
CA LEU A 733 -11.87 -25.33 24.42
C LEU A 733 -13.16 -25.21 25.23
N ILE A 734 -13.30 -24.11 25.97
CA ILE A 734 -14.48 -23.81 26.80
C ILE A 734 -15.10 -22.51 26.30
N TRP A 735 -16.43 -22.43 26.21
CA TRP A 735 -17.13 -21.20 25.85
C TRP A 735 -18.54 -21.12 26.42
N ASP A 736 -19.00 -19.90 26.66
CA ASP A 736 -20.39 -19.58 26.96
C ASP A 736 -20.93 -18.56 25.94
N SER A 737 -22.01 -17.84 26.28
CA SER A 737 -22.56 -16.79 25.42
C SER A 737 -21.73 -15.49 25.40
N ARG A 738 -20.72 -15.36 26.27
CA ARG A 738 -19.93 -14.14 26.47
C ARG A 738 -18.50 -14.27 25.96
N CYS A 739 -17.81 -15.38 26.22
CA CYS A 739 -16.41 -15.56 25.86
C CYS A 739 -16.06 -17.02 25.50
N MET A 740 -14.91 -17.17 24.84
CA MET A 740 -14.35 -18.46 24.43
C MET A 740 -12.87 -18.50 24.78
N ALA A 741 -12.39 -19.58 25.38
CA ALA A 741 -10.99 -19.74 25.79
C ALA A 741 -10.52 -21.20 25.73
N PHE A 742 -9.25 -21.41 25.36
CA PHE A 742 -8.59 -22.70 25.50
C PHE A 742 -8.03 -22.86 26.91
N ILE A 743 -8.23 -24.01 27.54
CA ILE A 743 -7.43 -24.49 28.66
C ILE A 743 -6.12 -25.05 28.12
N VAL A 744 -5.03 -24.67 28.76
CA VAL A 744 -3.68 -25.05 28.33
C VAL A 744 -2.83 -25.55 29.49
N ARG A 745 -1.75 -26.25 29.17
CA ARG A 745 -0.68 -26.61 30.10
C ARG A 745 0.63 -26.02 29.61
N LEU A 746 1.37 -25.38 30.51
CA LEU A 746 2.70 -24.85 30.24
C LEU A 746 3.75 -25.89 30.60
N GLN A 747 4.72 -26.12 29.71
CA GLN A 747 5.87 -26.98 29.93
C GLN A 747 7.15 -26.22 29.54
N PRO A 748 8.30 -26.51 30.17
CA PRO A 748 9.58 -26.01 29.69
C PRO A 748 9.79 -26.39 28.22
N ALA A 749 10.32 -25.46 27.42
CA ALA A 749 10.75 -25.80 26.06
C ALA A 749 11.94 -26.77 26.10
N GLU A 750 12.07 -27.63 25.09
CA GLU A 750 13.17 -28.59 25.00
C GLU A 750 14.52 -27.87 25.05
N GLY A 751 15.39 -28.27 25.98
CA GLY A 751 16.69 -27.61 26.23
C GLY A 751 16.65 -26.33 27.08
N SER A 752 15.49 -25.95 27.63
CA SER A 752 15.38 -24.82 28.57
C SER A 752 15.39 -25.28 30.02
N THR A 753 16.18 -24.60 30.86
CA THR A 753 16.21 -24.81 32.32
C THR A 753 15.19 -23.94 33.07
N GLU A 754 14.52 -23.02 32.38
CA GLU A 754 13.61 -22.04 32.98
C GLU A 754 12.16 -22.52 32.89
N GLN A 755 11.46 -22.55 34.03
CA GLN A 755 10.07 -23.03 34.10
C GLN A 755 9.10 -21.87 34.32
N PHE A 756 8.37 -21.50 33.27
CA PHE A 756 7.35 -20.45 33.33
C PHE A 756 6.00 -21.00 33.80
N GLN A 757 5.41 -20.35 34.81
CA GLN A 757 4.11 -20.72 35.38
C GLN A 757 3.15 -19.52 35.41
N THR A 758 1.85 -19.81 35.31
CA THR A 758 0.80 -18.78 35.45
C THR A 758 0.33 -18.67 36.90
N THR A 759 -0.02 -17.46 37.33
CA THR A 759 -0.69 -17.20 38.60
C THR A 759 -2.21 -17.36 38.49
N ASN A 760 -2.75 -17.47 37.28
CA ASN A 760 -4.17 -17.75 37.11
C ASN A 760 -4.47 -19.18 37.57
N LYS A 761 -5.59 -19.38 38.29
CA LYS A 761 -6.04 -20.70 38.75
C LYS A 761 -6.14 -21.74 37.62
N THR A 762 -6.46 -21.28 36.41
CA THR A 762 -6.47 -22.10 35.20
C THR A 762 -5.69 -21.38 34.10
N ALA A 763 -4.61 -22.01 33.63
CA ALA A 763 -3.86 -21.52 32.47
C ALA A 763 -4.74 -21.59 31.23
N HIS A 764 -4.88 -20.47 30.53
CA HIS A 764 -5.76 -20.39 29.38
C HIS A 764 -5.31 -19.37 28.35
N ILE A 765 -5.83 -19.52 27.13
CA ILE A 765 -5.75 -18.55 26.03
C ILE A 765 -7.15 -18.07 25.72
N THR A 766 -7.41 -16.77 25.83
CA THR A 766 -8.70 -16.21 25.41
C THR A 766 -8.77 -16.16 23.89
N VAL A 767 -9.81 -16.74 23.31
CA VAL A 767 -10.03 -16.76 21.85
C VAL A 767 -10.76 -15.50 21.38
N GLY A 768 -11.77 -15.05 22.12
CA GLY A 768 -12.58 -13.90 21.73
C GLY A 768 -13.72 -13.63 22.70
N THR A 769 -14.32 -12.43 22.59
CA THR A 769 -15.46 -11.99 23.40
C THR A 769 -16.62 -11.56 22.51
N ALA A 770 -17.87 -11.85 22.92
CA ALA A 770 -19.06 -11.63 22.10
C ALA A 770 -19.35 -10.14 21.81
N SER A 771 -18.86 -9.22 22.65
CA SER A 771 -19.05 -7.77 22.50
C SER A 771 -17.90 -6.96 23.12
N PRO A 772 -17.76 -5.65 22.78
CA PRO A 772 -16.68 -4.79 23.29
C PRO A 772 -16.69 -4.53 24.80
N ASP A 773 -17.85 -4.60 25.44
CA ASP A 773 -18.04 -4.42 26.88
C ASP A 773 -17.54 -5.63 27.69
N ILE A 774 -17.40 -6.80 27.07
CA ILE A 774 -16.91 -8.02 27.69
C ILE A 774 -15.39 -8.02 27.69
N LYS A 775 -14.78 -8.00 28.87
CA LYS A 775 -13.32 -7.97 29.02
C LYS A 775 -12.73 -9.38 28.90
N PRO A 776 -11.56 -9.56 28.27
CA PRO A 776 -10.89 -10.86 28.21
C PRO A 776 -10.61 -11.52 29.58
N LYS A 777 -10.56 -10.72 30.67
CA LYS A 777 -10.45 -11.25 32.03
C LYS A 777 -11.60 -12.19 32.39
N GLU A 778 -12.80 -11.97 31.85
CA GLU A 778 -13.99 -12.79 32.13
C GLU A 778 -13.82 -14.26 31.74
N SER A 779 -12.84 -14.58 30.89
CA SER A 779 -12.42 -15.96 30.64
C SER A 779 -12.01 -16.68 31.94
N ASN A 780 -11.39 -15.98 32.91
CA ASN A 780 -11.08 -16.56 34.22
C ASN A 780 -12.34 -16.91 35.00
N ASP A 781 -13.34 -16.03 34.97
CA ASP A 781 -14.60 -16.21 35.70
C ASP A 781 -15.41 -17.36 35.09
N MET A 782 -15.46 -17.45 33.75
CA MET A 782 -16.05 -18.58 33.03
C MET A 782 -15.36 -19.90 33.38
N LEU A 783 -14.03 -19.95 33.37
CA LEU A 783 -13.26 -21.16 33.67
C LEU A 783 -13.38 -21.58 35.15
N ALA A 784 -13.46 -20.62 36.07
CA ALA A 784 -13.69 -20.89 37.48
C ALA A 784 -15.07 -21.52 37.72
N ARG A 785 -16.11 -20.98 37.05
CA ARG A 785 -17.45 -21.56 37.06
C ARG A 785 -17.49 -22.95 36.43
N TRP A 786 -16.84 -23.12 35.28
CA TRP A 786 -16.72 -24.44 34.63
C TRP A 786 -16.09 -25.50 35.55
N LEU A 787 -15.05 -25.15 36.32
CA LEU A 787 -14.43 -26.06 37.29
C LEU A 787 -15.36 -26.48 38.46
N GLN A 788 -16.36 -25.66 38.79
CA GLN A 788 -17.29 -25.91 39.90
C GLN A 788 -18.59 -26.57 39.43
N GLU A 789 -19.13 -26.10 38.30
CA GLU A 789 -20.48 -26.38 37.80
C GLU A 789 -20.48 -27.39 36.63
N GLY A 790 -19.34 -27.64 35.99
CA GLY A 790 -19.25 -28.46 34.78
C GLY A 790 -19.79 -27.77 33.51
N SER A 791 -19.99 -28.56 32.45
CA SER A 791 -20.56 -28.11 31.16
C SER A 791 -21.95 -28.70 30.92
N GLY A 792 -22.74 -28.09 30.03
CA GLY A 792 -24.09 -28.54 29.66
C GLY A 792 -25.19 -27.56 30.09
N ALA A 793 -26.06 -27.96 31.03
CA ALA A 793 -27.28 -27.22 31.40
C ALA A 793 -27.05 -25.79 31.94
N ASN A 794 -25.82 -25.46 32.33
CA ASN A 794 -25.44 -24.17 32.92
C ASN A 794 -24.97 -23.14 31.87
N GLY A 795 -25.14 -23.44 30.57
CA GLY A 795 -24.80 -22.56 29.45
C GLY A 795 -23.31 -22.50 29.09
N ILE A 796 -22.48 -23.30 29.78
CA ILE A 796 -21.05 -23.49 29.48
C ILE A 796 -20.90 -24.74 28.61
N ASN A 797 -20.23 -24.58 27.48
CA ASN A 797 -19.93 -25.64 26.53
C ASN A 797 -18.44 -25.97 26.59
N GLU A 798 -18.11 -27.22 26.29
CA GLU A 798 -16.73 -27.68 26.22
C GLU A 798 -16.49 -28.58 25.01
N MET A 799 -15.25 -28.57 24.52
CA MET A 799 -14.81 -29.46 23.46
C MET A 799 -13.35 -29.85 23.70
N ALA A 800 -13.06 -31.16 23.72
CA ALA A 800 -11.70 -31.65 23.86
C ALA A 800 -10.88 -31.37 22.59
N VAL A 801 -9.62 -30.96 22.75
CA VAL A 801 -8.68 -30.85 21.64
C VAL A 801 -8.23 -32.26 21.28
N LYS A 802 -8.47 -32.69 20.03
CA LYS A 802 -8.09 -34.02 19.57
C LYS A 802 -6.58 -34.07 19.28
N GLY A 803 -5.90 -35.07 19.83
CA GLY A 803 -4.45 -35.27 19.69
C GLY A 803 -3.62 -34.47 20.69
N ASN A 804 -2.32 -34.78 20.77
CA ASN A 804 -1.37 -34.02 21.60
C ASN A 804 -0.93 -32.77 20.83
N VAL A 805 -1.68 -31.67 20.97
CA VAL A 805 -1.37 -30.40 20.30
C VAL A 805 -0.51 -29.54 21.21
N GLU A 806 0.78 -29.45 20.86
CA GLU A 806 1.76 -28.60 21.52
C GLU A 806 2.19 -27.45 20.61
N LEU A 807 2.32 -26.27 21.18
CA LEU A 807 2.67 -25.03 20.49
C LEU A 807 3.92 -24.42 21.11
N GLU A 808 4.85 -23.98 20.27
CA GLU A 808 5.99 -23.19 20.72
C GLU A 808 5.51 -21.78 21.13
N GLY A 809 5.77 -21.42 22.38
CA GLY A 809 5.45 -20.13 22.97
C GLY A 809 6.69 -19.30 23.29
N THR A 810 6.58 -17.98 23.14
CA THR A 810 7.66 -17.02 23.48
C THR A 810 7.23 -16.17 24.67
N VAL A 811 8.07 -16.11 25.71
CA VAL A 811 7.77 -15.35 26.92
C VAL A 811 8.21 -13.89 26.78
N LYS A 812 7.31 -12.96 27.10
CA LYS A 812 7.52 -11.51 26.99
C LYS A 812 6.83 -10.72 28.11
N GLY A 813 7.34 -9.51 28.37
CA GLY A 813 6.69 -8.50 29.21
C GLY A 813 5.88 -7.53 28.34
N ILE A 814 4.59 -7.37 28.64
CA ILE A 814 3.70 -6.46 27.91
C ILE A 814 3.56 -5.16 28.71
N LEU A 815 3.97 -4.04 28.11
CA LEU A 815 3.95 -2.73 28.76
C LEU A 815 2.53 -2.12 28.80
N SER A 816 2.26 -1.32 29.83
CA SER A 816 1.01 -0.57 29.97
C SER A 816 0.83 0.38 28.77
N ARG A 817 -0.33 0.30 28.11
CA ARG A 817 -0.66 1.10 26.93
C ARG A 817 -0.58 2.60 27.20
#